data_AF-A0A5E4HYM7-F1
#
_entry.id   AF-A0A5E4HYM7-F1
#
_cell.length_a   1.000
_cell.length_b   1.000
_cell.length_c   1.000
_cell.angle_alpha   90.00
_cell.angle_beta   90.00
_cell.angle_gamma   90.00
#
_symmetry.space_group_name_H-M   'P 1'
#
loop_
_entity.id
_entity.type
_entity.pdbx_description
1 polymer ?
#
loop_
_entity_poly.entity_id
_entity_poly.type
_entity_poly.pdbx_seq_one_letter_code
_entity_poly.pdbx_strand_id
1 'polypeptide(L)'
;MAKILITSALPYVNNVPHLGNLIGCVLSADVFARFCRSRGYETLYICGTDEYGTATEAKAIEEGVSPREICDKYFKIHKSIYEWFNISTNRFGRTSDPIHVQHTQDIFLELHKNGMLLEKEVEQPYDQKVGLFLADRFVTGICPHCGSKDARADQCDKCGKLLTYSELGEPRSKLTGTTPVLKKTKHLFLDLAQSQPRLEKWIDGIEKEGRWSANTLAIARSWLKEGLQARSITRDLKWGVPVPLKGWENKVLYVWFDAPIGYVSITAGLTDKWKEWWLAGNEAPGSPSEVRHYEFIGKDNVPFHAIIFPAMLMGTRQPWTLPHYISSTEFLNYEDGKFSKSKGVGVFGNDAVESGIPADVWRYYLLATRPESADATFSWDEFGTRLNKELLGNWGNLVNRTLVFLTQNYEGVVPAPEELSEEDEAFLADVKIRLEREADLLEKVQIRAAVQEFMGAASAANAYLQAQAPWKSVRENPKRAAAALYCLANVIHDLAIASEPFLPSSSASVARQLGVKLGTWKDIGQRQVAGGHHIGPAEHLYKPLDTKALAGFREKYAGRQKKEGEEKGGKTPGSKTPGSSPASAPKKSAPAAPVAPLSLENLQLEVGLIESVERHPNAEKLYVEKIILANGEIRTICSGLVPYMKEEELEGRACVVVKNLKPAKLRGVESAGMILVAEEEGGKLELIMPPAPAGTPVQFKGITPNSQPPAISIDEFFTVQLTVKKGAVYANGHELLVDGHALKVQKVSEGKVS
;
A
#
# COMPACT_ATOMS: atom_id res chain seq x y z
N MET A 1 30.89 9.83 -7.19
CA MET A 1 29.42 9.75 -7.12
C MET A 1 29.07 8.55 -6.25
N ALA A 2 28.01 8.63 -5.43
CA ALA A 2 27.61 7.53 -4.55
C ALA A 2 27.11 6.33 -5.38
N LYS A 3 27.45 5.11 -4.94
CA LYS A 3 26.90 3.85 -5.49
C LYS A 3 25.64 3.52 -4.71
N ILE A 4 24.50 3.41 -5.38
CA ILE A 4 23.20 3.11 -4.76
C ILE A 4 22.83 1.66 -5.08
N LEU A 5 22.92 0.81 -4.06
CA LEU A 5 22.49 -0.58 -4.12
C LEU A 5 21.05 -0.65 -3.63
N ILE A 6 20.14 -1.19 -4.44
CA ILE A 6 18.73 -1.28 -4.12
C ILE A 6 18.33 -2.74 -4.15
N THR A 7 17.72 -3.23 -3.08
CA THR A 7 17.10 -4.56 -3.05
C THR A 7 15.62 -4.43 -2.74
N SER A 8 14.84 -5.34 -3.29
CA SER A 8 13.45 -5.54 -2.89
C SER A 8 13.27 -6.95 -2.36
N ALA A 9 12.46 -7.11 -1.32
CA ALA A 9 12.17 -8.42 -0.72
C ALA A 9 11.91 -9.46 -1.82
N LEU A 10 12.61 -10.60 -1.75
CA LEU A 10 12.45 -11.68 -2.71
C LEU A 10 11.03 -12.26 -2.58
N PRO A 11 10.14 -12.09 -3.57
CA PRO A 11 8.84 -12.75 -3.55
C PRO A 11 9.00 -14.27 -3.48
N TYR A 12 8.20 -14.89 -2.60
CA TYR A 12 8.15 -16.33 -2.52
C TYR A 12 7.50 -16.93 -3.77
N VAL A 13 8.20 -17.85 -4.43
CA VAL A 13 7.90 -18.27 -5.80
C VAL A 13 6.58 -19.00 -5.94
N ASN A 14 6.09 -19.68 -4.90
CA ASN A 14 4.98 -20.63 -5.06
C ASN A 14 3.58 -19.97 -5.20
N ASN A 15 3.50 -18.64 -5.26
CA ASN A 15 2.25 -17.90 -5.37
C ASN A 15 2.36 -16.71 -6.31
N VAL A 16 1.34 -16.53 -7.16
CA VAL A 16 1.18 -15.30 -7.94
C VAL A 16 1.11 -14.10 -6.98
N PRO A 17 1.91 -13.04 -7.20
CA PRO A 17 1.92 -11.88 -6.32
C PRO A 17 0.62 -11.07 -6.50
N HIS A 18 0.09 -10.55 -5.40
CA HIS A 18 -1.02 -9.59 -5.42
C HIS A 18 -0.52 -8.15 -5.39
N LEU A 19 -1.42 -7.17 -5.62
CA LEU A 19 -1.04 -5.75 -5.67
C LEU A 19 -0.35 -5.26 -4.38
N GLY A 20 -0.71 -5.84 -3.23
CA GLY A 20 -0.05 -5.57 -1.95
C GLY A 20 1.42 -5.98 -1.91
N ASN A 21 1.77 -7.15 -2.47
CA ASN A 21 3.18 -7.56 -2.59
C ASN A 21 3.93 -6.63 -3.55
N LEU A 22 3.26 -6.19 -4.62
CA LEU A 22 3.84 -5.30 -5.61
C LEU A 22 4.19 -3.94 -4.99
N ILE A 23 3.21 -3.24 -4.39
CA ILE A 23 3.40 -1.89 -3.84
C ILE A 23 4.38 -1.88 -2.67
N GLY A 24 4.32 -2.87 -1.77
CA GLY A 24 5.16 -2.87 -0.58
C GLY A 24 6.64 -3.18 -0.85
N CYS A 25 6.95 -3.71 -2.03
CA CYS A 25 8.29 -4.20 -2.35
C CYS A 25 8.73 -3.67 -3.73
N VAL A 26 8.47 -4.41 -4.80
CA VAL A 26 9.12 -4.20 -6.10
C VAL A 26 8.75 -2.89 -6.80
N LEU A 27 7.50 -2.42 -6.67
CA LEU A 27 7.09 -1.14 -7.29
C LEU A 27 7.67 0.07 -6.54
N SER A 28 7.72 0.01 -5.20
CA SER A 28 8.37 1.06 -4.41
C SER A 28 9.88 1.16 -4.72
N ALA A 29 10.55 0.01 -4.82
CA ALA A 29 11.96 -0.04 -5.17
C ALA A 29 12.23 0.47 -6.60
N ASP A 30 11.36 0.14 -7.55
CA ASP A 30 11.48 0.59 -8.93
C ASP A 30 11.40 2.11 -9.08
N VAL A 31 10.46 2.76 -8.37
CA VAL A 31 10.35 4.22 -8.34
C VAL A 31 11.66 4.84 -7.88
N PHE A 32 12.20 4.37 -6.75
CA PHE A 32 13.46 4.91 -6.23
C PHE A 32 14.64 4.62 -7.16
N ALA A 33 14.71 3.42 -7.75
CA ALA A 33 15.76 3.08 -8.71
C ALA A 33 15.75 3.96 -9.97
N ARG A 34 14.56 4.23 -10.53
CA ARG A 34 14.38 5.14 -11.67
C ARG A 34 14.80 6.56 -11.33
N PHE A 35 14.35 7.07 -10.17
CA PHE A 35 14.77 8.36 -9.65
C PHE A 35 16.30 8.44 -9.54
N CYS A 36 16.94 7.46 -8.89
CA CYS A 36 18.39 7.44 -8.71
C CYS A 36 19.16 7.46 -10.05
N ARG A 37 18.70 6.68 -11.05
CA ARG A 37 19.29 6.68 -12.38
C ARG A 37 19.14 8.03 -13.08
N SER A 38 17.96 8.63 -13.00
CA SER A 38 17.70 9.95 -13.59
C SER A 38 18.47 11.07 -12.86
N ARG A 39 18.84 10.89 -11.59
CA ARG A 39 19.77 11.78 -10.88
C ARG A 39 21.25 11.57 -11.25
N GLY A 40 21.55 10.48 -11.97
CA GLY A 40 22.89 10.11 -12.41
C GLY A 40 23.70 9.32 -11.38
N TYR A 41 23.06 8.74 -10.36
CA TYR A 41 23.74 7.83 -9.43
C TYR A 41 24.08 6.51 -10.13
N GLU A 42 25.23 5.92 -9.78
CA GLU A 42 25.53 4.55 -10.18
C GLU A 42 24.59 3.62 -9.40
N THR A 43 23.59 3.07 -10.08
CA THR A 43 22.43 2.43 -9.43
C THR A 43 22.30 0.97 -9.85
N LEU A 44 22.20 0.10 -8.85
CA LEU A 44 22.05 -1.34 -9.03
C LEU A 44 20.83 -1.82 -8.26
N TYR A 45 19.74 -2.14 -8.99
CA TYR A 45 18.50 -2.64 -8.42
C TYR A 45 18.35 -4.16 -8.64
N ILE A 46 18.37 -4.93 -7.55
CA ILE A 46 18.29 -6.40 -7.52
C ILE A 46 16.99 -6.88 -6.91
N CYS A 47 16.41 -7.89 -7.54
CA CYS A 47 15.37 -8.72 -6.95
C CYS A 47 15.45 -10.13 -7.56
N GLY A 48 14.52 -11.01 -7.20
CA GLY A 48 14.45 -12.37 -7.69
C GLY A 48 13.37 -13.14 -6.95
N THR A 49 13.29 -14.44 -7.20
CA THR A 49 12.38 -15.33 -6.48
C THR A 49 13.09 -16.05 -5.35
N ASP A 50 12.42 -16.13 -4.20
CA ASP A 50 12.77 -17.06 -3.13
C ASP A 50 12.08 -18.41 -3.40
N GLU A 51 12.89 -19.45 -3.61
CA GLU A 51 12.45 -20.71 -4.20
C GLU A 51 12.51 -21.91 -3.26
N TYR A 52 13.21 -21.82 -2.13
CA TYR A 52 13.44 -22.95 -1.23
C TYR A 52 12.38 -23.09 -0.13
N GLY A 53 12.48 -24.16 0.64
CA GLY A 53 11.66 -24.37 1.84
C GLY A 53 10.41 -25.21 1.64
N THR A 54 9.77 -25.51 2.78
CA THR A 54 8.70 -26.51 2.89
C THR A 54 7.44 -26.18 2.09
N ALA A 55 7.15 -24.89 1.88
CA ALA A 55 5.95 -24.50 1.13
C ALA A 55 6.08 -24.79 -0.38
N THR A 56 7.29 -24.73 -0.95
CA THR A 56 7.54 -25.18 -2.33
C THR A 56 7.38 -26.68 -2.44
N GLU A 57 7.95 -27.48 -1.53
CA GLU A 57 7.77 -28.95 -1.54
C GLU A 57 6.30 -29.34 -1.39
N ALA A 58 5.58 -28.70 -0.45
CA ALA A 58 4.15 -28.93 -0.27
C ALA A 58 3.37 -28.67 -1.57
N LYS A 59 3.66 -27.55 -2.23
CA LYS A 59 2.99 -27.17 -3.46
C LYS A 59 3.32 -28.10 -4.62
N ALA A 60 4.56 -28.57 -4.68
CA ALA A 60 5.04 -29.54 -5.66
C ALA A 60 4.31 -30.87 -5.52
N ILE A 61 4.14 -31.36 -4.30
CA ILE A 61 3.36 -32.56 -3.98
C ILE A 61 1.88 -32.36 -4.38
N GLU A 62 1.28 -31.22 -4.05
CA GLU A 62 -0.12 -30.91 -4.43
C GLU A 62 -0.34 -30.90 -5.95
N GLU A 63 0.61 -30.37 -6.73
CA GLU A 63 0.52 -30.30 -8.20
C GLU A 63 1.09 -31.55 -8.90
N GLY A 64 1.63 -32.53 -8.17
CA GLY A 64 2.18 -33.77 -8.72
C GLY A 64 3.45 -33.58 -9.57
N VAL A 65 4.27 -32.57 -9.24
CA VAL A 65 5.50 -32.20 -9.98
C VAL A 65 6.69 -32.06 -9.02
N SER A 66 7.90 -31.89 -9.54
CA SER A 66 9.07 -31.60 -8.71
C SER A 66 9.08 -30.15 -8.19
N PRO A 67 9.76 -29.86 -7.05
CA PRO A 67 9.95 -28.49 -6.58
C PRO A 67 10.58 -27.57 -7.64
N ARG A 68 11.55 -28.08 -8.41
CA ARG A 68 12.19 -27.32 -9.48
C ARG A 68 11.20 -26.90 -10.57
N GLU A 69 10.32 -27.80 -11.00
CA GLU A 69 9.30 -27.49 -12.02
C GLU A 69 8.31 -26.43 -11.54
N ILE A 70 7.91 -26.45 -10.27
CA ILE A 70 7.10 -25.37 -9.66
C ILE A 70 7.84 -24.04 -9.71
N CYS A 71 9.09 -24.02 -9.26
CA CYS A 71 9.89 -22.80 -9.26
C CYS A 71 10.07 -22.26 -10.68
N ASP A 72 10.37 -23.11 -11.66
CA ASP A 72 10.54 -22.72 -13.06
C ASP A 72 9.26 -22.15 -13.67
N LYS A 73 8.10 -22.73 -13.34
CA LYS A 73 6.78 -22.25 -13.76
C LYS A 73 6.49 -20.87 -13.17
N TYR A 74 6.59 -20.72 -11.85
CA TYR A 74 6.19 -19.47 -11.21
C TYR A 74 7.24 -18.35 -11.34
N PHE A 75 8.53 -18.66 -11.47
CA PHE A 75 9.54 -17.66 -11.81
C PHE A 75 9.18 -16.91 -13.09
N LYS A 76 8.76 -17.64 -14.14
CA LYS A 76 8.28 -17.03 -15.39
C LYS A 76 7.06 -16.15 -15.17
N ILE A 77 6.12 -16.58 -14.33
CA ILE A 77 4.91 -15.81 -13.99
C ILE A 77 5.30 -14.50 -13.30
N HIS A 78 6.10 -14.56 -12.23
CA HIS A 78 6.60 -13.37 -11.52
C HIS A 78 7.31 -12.41 -12.47
N LYS A 79 8.28 -12.92 -13.24
CA LYS A 79 9.04 -12.12 -14.19
C LYS A 79 8.13 -11.43 -15.21
N SER A 80 7.19 -12.16 -15.82
CA SER A 80 6.26 -11.59 -16.81
C SER A 80 5.36 -10.49 -16.21
N ILE A 81 4.87 -10.67 -14.98
CA ILE A 81 4.07 -9.67 -14.27
C ILE A 81 4.92 -8.42 -14.02
N TYR A 82 6.13 -8.57 -13.49
CA TYR A 82 7.01 -7.44 -13.17
C TYR A 82 7.48 -6.70 -14.44
N GLU A 83 7.76 -7.40 -15.53
CA GLU A 83 8.03 -6.79 -16.84
C GLU A 83 6.82 -5.98 -17.34
N TRP A 84 5.61 -6.52 -17.24
CA TRP A 84 4.39 -5.79 -17.63
C TRP A 84 4.15 -4.54 -16.77
N PHE A 85 4.43 -4.60 -15.48
CA PHE A 85 4.40 -3.46 -14.57
C PHE A 85 5.56 -2.47 -14.77
N ASN A 86 6.42 -2.69 -15.77
CA ASN A 86 7.63 -1.91 -16.02
C ASN A 86 8.57 -1.84 -14.80
N ILE A 87 8.78 -2.95 -14.09
CA ILE A 87 9.79 -3.03 -13.02
C ILE A 87 11.17 -3.19 -13.67
N SER A 88 12.07 -2.24 -13.39
CA SER A 88 13.35 -2.06 -14.07
C SER A 88 14.53 -2.59 -13.25
N THR A 89 14.48 -3.83 -12.79
CA THR A 89 15.63 -4.46 -12.11
C THR A 89 16.83 -4.58 -13.05
N ASN A 90 18.04 -4.34 -12.55
CA ASN A 90 19.27 -4.68 -13.25
C ASN A 90 19.41 -6.21 -13.42
N ARG A 91 18.93 -6.98 -12.43
CA ARG A 91 18.74 -8.43 -12.54
C ARG A 91 17.58 -8.90 -11.68
N PHE A 92 16.74 -9.73 -12.28
CA PHE A 92 15.74 -10.55 -11.59
C PHE A 92 16.21 -12.01 -11.57
N GLY A 93 16.79 -12.44 -10.45
CA GLY A 93 17.44 -13.76 -10.30
C GLY A 93 16.64 -14.78 -9.49
N ARG A 94 17.30 -15.84 -9.03
CA ARG A 94 16.66 -16.99 -8.36
C ARG A 94 17.54 -17.51 -7.23
N THR A 95 16.96 -17.92 -6.11
CA THR A 95 17.72 -18.58 -5.04
C THR A 95 18.06 -20.05 -5.35
N SER A 96 17.45 -20.66 -6.37
CA SER A 96 17.82 -22.03 -6.80
C SER A 96 18.93 -22.10 -7.85
N ASP A 97 19.60 -20.98 -8.15
CA ASP A 97 20.74 -20.94 -9.07
C ASP A 97 22.01 -21.52 -8.40
N PRO A 98 22.91 -22.22 -9.14
CA PRO A 98 24.14 -22.78 -8.55
C PRO A 98 25.04 -21.75 -7.85
N ILE A 99 25.07 -20.51 -8.35
CA ILE A 99 25.84 -19.42 -7.73
C ILE A 99 25.31 -19.07 -6.33
N HIS A 100 24.00 -19.22 -6.10
CA HIS A 100 23.40 -19.04 -4.78
C HIS A 100 23.89 -20.10 -3.80
N VAL A 101 23.87 -21.38 -4.20
CA VAL A 101 24.38 -22.50 -3.40
C VAL A 101 25.81 -22.22 -2.95
N GLN A 102 26.68 -21.79 -3.87
CA GLN A 102 28.08 -21.49 -3.56
C GLN A 102 28.20 -20.37 -2.52
N HIS A 103 27.59 -19.21 -2.75
CA HIS A 103 27.71 -18.07 -1.83
C HIS A 103 27.07 -18.32 -0.46
N THR A 104 25.97 -19.04 -0.41
CA THR A 104 25.32 -19.44 0.84
C THR A 104 26.24 -20.37 1.64
N GLN A 105 26.87 -21.35 0.98
CA GLN A 105 27.84 -22.24 1.62
C GLN A 105 29.11 -21.49 2.08
N ASP A 106 29.61 -20.53 1.29
CA ASP A 106 30.77 -19.72 1.67
C ASP A 106 30.52 -18.91 2.96
N ILE A 107 29.37 -18.22 3.03
CA ILE A 107 28.98 -17.44 4.21
C ILE A 107 28.77 -18.36 5.42
N PHE A 108 28.12 -19.51 5.21
CA PHE A 108 27.95 -20.52 6.25
C PHE A 108 29.29 -21.01 6.80
N LEU A 109 30.25 -21.32 5.93
CA LEU A 109 31.57 -21.82 6.34
C LEU A 109 32.38 -20.75 7.08
N GLU A 110 32.27 -19.47 6.72
CA GLU A 110 32.93 -18.39 7.45
C GLU A 110 32.31 -18.19 8.84
N LEU A 111 30.98 -18.29 8.97
CA LEU A 111 30.29 -18.28 10.27
C LEU A 111 30.71 -19.46 11.14
N HIS A 112 30.79 -20.66 10.56
CA HIS A 112 31.24 -21.87 11.24
C HIS A 112 32.67 -21.69 11.76
N LYS A 113 33.58 -21.23 10.91
CA LYS A 113 34.98 -20.95 11.25
C LYS A 113 35.13 -19.90 12.36
N ASN A 114 34.23 -18.92 12.41
CA ASN A 114 34.23 -17.87 13.43
C ASN A 114 33.54 -18.27 14.75
N GLY A 115 33.07 -19.52 14.88
CA GLY A 115 32.42 -20.00 16.10
C GLY A 115 31.01 -19.47 16.32
N MET A 116 30.33 -19.03 15.24
CA MET A 116 28.98 -18.45 15.31
C MET A 116 27.87 -19.51 15.28
N LEU A 117 28.20 -20.80 15.13
CA LEU A 117 27.23 -21.88 14.97
C LEU A 117 27.25 -22.84 16.16
N LEU A 118 26.08 -23.15 16.70
CA LEU A 118 25.87 -24.10 17.80
C LEU A 118 25.15 -25.35 17.29
N GLU A 119 25.58 -26.54 17.70
CA GLU A 119 24.86 -27.78 17.46
C GLU A 119 23.92 -28.09 18.64
N LYS A 120 22.65 -28.40 18.36
CA LYS A 120 21.69 -28.88 19.36
C LYS A 120 20.90 -30.07 18.83
N GLU A 121 20.54 -30.99 19.72
CA GLU A 121 19.60 -32.09 19.44
C GLU A 121 18.18 -31.65 19.83
N VAL A 122 17.19 -31.90 18.97
CA VAL A 122 15.78 -31.62 19.21
C VAL A 122 14.93 -32.83 18.82
N GLU A 123 13.76 -32.97 19.44
CA GLU A 123 12.77 -33.98 19.07
C GLU A 123 11.75 -33.40 18.12
N GLN A 124 11.50 -34.09 17.01
CA GLN A 124 10.55 -33.68 15.99
C GLN A 124 9.67 -34.85 15.55
N PRO A 125 8.42 -34.58 15.10
CA PRO A 125 7.56 -35.62 14.55
C PRO A 125 8.17 -36.22 13.28
N TYR A 126 8.13 -37.55 13.18
CA TYR A 126 8.71 -38.32 12.08
C TYR A 126 7.67 -39.29 11.53
N ASP A 127 7.43 -39.22 10.22
CA ASP A 127 6.59 -40.16 9.51
C ASP A 127 7.43 -41.36 9.06
N GLN A 128 7.23 -42.50 9.71
CA GLN A 128 7.99 -43.73 9.41
C GLN A 128 7.71 -44.29 8.03
N LYS A 129 6.52 -44.03 7.45
CA LYS A 129 6.11 -44.61 6.17
C LYS A 129 6.80 -43.93 5.00
N VAL A 130 6.94 -42.60 5.05
CA VAL A 130 7.69 -41.83 4.02
C VAL A 130 9.13 -41.55 4.42
N GLY A 131 9.51 -41.81 5.67
CA GLY A 131 10.86 -41.66 6.18
C GLY A 131 11.30 -40.21 6.36
N LEU A 132 10.37 -39.30 6.68
CA LEU A 132 10.61 -37.86 6.74
C LEU A 132 10.23 -37.26 8.10
N PHE A 133 11.00 -36.27 8.54
CA PHE A 133 10.55 -35.38 9.61
C PHE A 133 9.44 -34.46 9.09
N LEU A 134 8.42 -34.24 9.92
CA LEU A 134 7.25 -33.46 9.54
C LEU A 134 7.34 -32.07 10.17
N ALA A 135 7.25 -31.04 9.33
CA ALA A 135 6.95 -29.70 9.80
C ALA A 135 5.53 -29.65 10.40
N ASP A 136 5.28 -28.73 11.34
CA ASP A 136 4.01 -28.64 12.07
C ASP A 136 2.76 -28.60 11.17
N ARG A 137 2.87 -27.95 10.01
CA ARG A 137 1.80 -27.86 9.00
C ARG A 137 1.36 -29.20 8.41
N PHE A 138 2.24 -30.20 8.42
CA PHE A 138 2.00 -31.56 7.94
C PHE A 138 1.56 -32.50 9.05
N VAL A 139 1.42 -32.00 10.28
CA VAL A 139 0.84 -32.75 11.38
C VAL A 139 -0.51 -32.14 11.75
N THR A 140 -1.54 -32.97 11.78
CA THR A 140 -2.88 -32.60 12.23
C THR A 140 -3.38 -33.54 13.29
N GLY A 141 -4.26 -33.06 14.16
CA GLY A 141 -4.92 -33.88 15.15
C GLY A 141 -6.13 -33.16 15.76
N ILE A 142 -6.66 -33.76 16.81
CA ILE A 142 -7.76 -33.25 17.59
C ILE A 142 -7.25 -32.14 18.52
N CYS A 143 -7.82 -30.95 18.41
CA CYS A 143 -7.54 -29.85 19.31
C CYS A 143 -7.99 -30.20 20.74
N PRO A 144 -7.09 -30.15 21.74
CA PRO A 144 -7.45 -30.46 23.12
C PRO A 144 -8.38 -29.41 23.74
N HIS A 145 -8.47 -28.21 23.16
CA HIS A 145 -9.25 -27.10 23.73
C HIS A 145 -10.67 -26.98 23.18
N CYS A 146 -10.90 -27.29 21.90
CA CYS A 146 -12.21 -27.08 21.26
C CYS A 146 -12.71 -28.29 20.46
N GLY A 147 -12.01 -29.42 20.51
CA GLY A 147 -12.38 -30.66 19.82
C GLY A 147 -12.35 -30.61 18.29
N SER A 148 -11.74 -29.57 17.68
CA SER A 148 -11.56 -29.52 16.23
C SER A 148 -10.72 -30.72 15.77
N LYS A 149 -11.19 -31.51 14.80
CA LYS A 149 -10.51 -32.76 14.39
C LYS A 149 -9.26 -32.57 13.52
N ASP A 150 -9.07 -31.37 12.99
CA ASP A 150 -8.03 -31.03 12.01
C ASP A 150 -7.14 -29.87 12.48
N ALA A 151 -6.91 -29.74 13.79
CA ALA A 151 -5.98 -28.75 14.32
C ALA A 151 -4.54 -29.08 13.92
N ARG A 152 -3.75 -28.06 13.58
CA ARG A 152 -2.35 -28.22 13.18
C ARG A 152 -1.45 -28.25 14.41
N ALA A 153 -0.25 -28.81 14.29
CA ALA A 153 0.69 -28.92 15.42
C ALA A 153 1.33 -27.59 15.85
N ASP A 154 1.02 -26.49 15.17
CA ASP A 154 1.38 -25.11 15.54
C ASP A 154 0.17 -24.29 16.03
N GLN A 155 -1.02 -24.53 15.46
CA GLN A 155 -2.21 -23.75 15.78
C GLN A 155 -3.52 -24.49 15.43
N CYS A 156 -4.55 -24.30 16.26
CA CYS A 156 -5.92 -24.67 15.91
C CYS A 156 -6.62 -23.55 15.14
N ASP A 157 -6.95 -23.77 13.86
CA ASP A 157 -7.64 -22.77 13.03
C ASP A 157 -9.07 -22.45 13.50
N LYS A 158 -9.68 -23.30 14.35
CA LYS A 158 -11.04 -23.10 14.88
C LYS A 158 -11.09 -22.18 16.10
N CYS A 159 -10.18 -22.36 17.06
CA CYS A 159 -10.17 -21.58 18.31
C CYS A 159 -8.97 -20.63 18.45
N GLY A 160 -8.06 -20.62 17.46
CA GLY A 160 -6.91 -19.74 17.39
C GLY A 160 -5.75 -20.10 18.34
N LYS A 161 -5.94 -21.07 19.24
CA LYS A 161 -4.93 -21.47 20.23
C LYS A 161 -3.68 -22.04 19.54
N LEU A 162 -2.50 -21.58 19.97
CA LEU A 162 -1.22 -22.19 19.61
C LEU A 162 -1.10 -23.55 20.29
N LEU A 163 -0.57 -24.52 19.56
CA LEU A 163 -0.41 -25.90 19.99
C LEU A 163 1.02 -26.36 19.72
N THR A 164 1.36 -27.49 20.31
CA THR A 164 2.55 -28.29 20.01
C THR A 164 2.12 -29.70 19.63
N TYR A 165 3.03 -30.44 18.99
CA TYR A 165 2.80 -31.85 18.64
C TYR A 165 2.26 -32.68 19.81
N SER A 166 2.87 -32.53 20.99
CA SER A 166 2.54 -33.32 22.19
C SER A 166 1.16 -32.99 22.77
N GLU A 167 0.58 -31.84 22.40
CA GLU A 167 -0.76 -31.42 22.84
C GLU A 167 -1.87 -31.91 21.91
N LEU A 168 -1.54 -32.35 20.69
CA LEU A 168 -2.54 -32.86 19.75
C LEU A 168 -3.05 -34.23 20.16
N GLY A 169 -4.37 -34.38 20.24
CA GLY A 169 -5.01 -35.70 20.32
C GLY A 169 -4.97 -36.40 18.96
N GLU A 170 -4.66 -37.69 18.92
CA GLU A 170 -4.58 -38.49 17.67
C GLU A 170 -3.79 -37.78 16.54
N PRO A 171 -2.52 -37.45 16.74
CA PRO A 171 -1.73 -36.81 15.70
C PRO A 171 -1.60 -37.72 14.48
N ARG A 172 -1.76 -37.13 13.30
CA ARG A 172 -1.76 -37.77 11.99
C ARG A 172 -0.92 -36.95 11.02
N SER A 173 -0.12 -37.63 10.21
CA SER A 173 0.57 -37.05 9.07
C SER A 173 -0.42 -36.71 7.96
N LYS A 174 -0.40 -35.48 7.45
CA LYS A 174 -1.17 -35.10 6.26
C LYS A 174 -0.71 -35.83 4.99
N LEU A 175 0.53 -36.34 4.98
CA LEU A 175 1.10 -37.01 3.81
C LEU A 175 0.62 -38.46 3.69
N THR A 176 0.43 -39.15 4.81
CA THR A 176 0.21 -40.61 4.83
C THR A 176 -0.98 -41.06 5.66
N GLY A 177 -1.52 -40.19 6.51
CA GLY A 177 -2.54 -40.51 7.51
C GLY A 177 -2.02 -41.27 8.74
N THR A 178 -0.75 -41.68 8.77
CA THR A 178 -0.20 -42.44 9.91
C THR A 178 0.13 -41.53 11.10
N THR A 179 0.14 -42.10 12.31
CA THR A 179 0.58 -41.39 13.51
C THR A 179 2.10 -41.18 13.48
N PRO A 180 2.59 -39.93 13.48
CA PRO A 180 4.01 -39.65 13.56
C PRO A 180 4.63 -40.16 14.87
N VAL A 181 5.92 -40.44 14.88
CA VAL A 181 6.68 -40.75 16.10
C VAL A 181 7.65 -39.61 16.39
N LEU A 182 7.88 -39.27 17.66
CA LEU A 182 8.94 -38.31 17.99
C LEU A 182 10.30 -38.98 17.80
N LYS A 183 11.18 -38.31 17.04
CA LYS A 183 12.55 -38.77 16.80
C LYS A 183 13.51 -37.61 17.02
N LYS A 184 14.66 -37.93 17.62
CA LYS A 184 15.75 -36.98 17.84
C LYS A 184 16.48 -36.68 16.53
N THR A 185 16.81 -35.42 16.32
CA THR A 185 17.55 -34.94 15.16
C THR A 185 18.43 -33.74 15.54
N LYS A 186 19.60 -33.64 14.91
CA LYS A 186 20.56 -32.55 15.18
C LYS A 186 20.28 -31.35 14.28
N HIS A 187 20.43 -30.14 14.83
CA HIS A 187 20.35 -28.90 14.07
C HIS A 187 21.47 -27.94 14.46
N LEU A 188 21.93 -27.18 13.46
CA LEU A 188 22.79 -26.02 13.66
C LEU A 188 21.95 -24.78 13.92
N PHE A 189 22.42 -23.95 14.84
CA PHE A 189 21.82 -22.69 15.24
C PHE A 189 22.83 -21.56 15.07
N LEU A 190 22.41 -20.45 14.48
CA LEU A 190 23.19 -19.21 14.47
C LEU A 190 23.07 -18.53 15.83
N ASP A 191 24.22 -18.31 16.48
CA ASP A 191 24.31 -17.65 17.78
C ASP A 191 24.26 -16.12 17.64
N LEU A 192 23.04 -15.60 17.51
CA LEU A 192 22.79 -14.17 17.33
C LEU A 192 23.26 -13.32 18.52
N ALA A 193 23.32 -13.90 19.72
CA ALA A 193 23.74 -13.19 20.93
C ALA A 193 25.16 -12.63 20.80
N GLN A 194 26.06 -13.36 20.13
CA GLN A 194 27.44 -12.91 19.90
C GLN A 194 27.54 -11.64 19.05
N SER A 195 26.54 -11.38 18.18
CA SER A 195 26.52 -10.20 17.31
C SER A 195 25.77 -9.02 17.91
N GLN A 196 25.00 -9.22 18.99
CA GLN A 196 24.12 -8.20 19.56
C GLN A 196 24.84 -6.88 19.92
N PRO A 197 25.99 -6.86 20.62
CA PRO A 197 26.64 -5.60 20.99
C PRO A 197 27.06 -4.76 19.77
N ARG A 198 27.49 -5.43 18.69
CA ARG A 198 27.88 -4.78 17.43
C ARG A 198 26.66 -4.27 16.67
N LEU A 199 25.58 -5.02 16.69
CA LEU A 199 24.31 -4.67 16.06
C LEU A 199 23.65 -3.46 16.74
N GLU A 200 23.65 -3.43 18.07
CA GLU A 200 23.18 -2.28 18.87
C GLU A 200 23.93 -1.00 18.49
N LYS A 201 25.27 -1.05 18.49
CA LYS A 201 26.10 0.09 18.11
C LYS A 201 25.82 0.58 16.68
N TRP A 202 25.62 -0.33 15.75
CA TRP A 202 25.29 0.03 14.36
C TRP A 202 23.90 0.69 14.26
N ILE A 203 22.89 0.14 14.93
CA ILE A 203 21.54 0.70 14.96
C ILE A 203 21.51 2.06 15.69
N ASP A 204 22.30 2.26 16.74
CA ASP A 204 22.47 3.56 17.40
C ASP A 204 22.96 4.63 16.41
N GLY A 205 23.91 4.28 15.54
CA GLY A 205 24.41 5.16 14.49
C GLY A 205 23.34 5.49 13.45
N ILE A 206 22.59 4.48 13.01
CA ILE A 206 21.46 4.63 12.07
C ILE A 206 20.39 5.58 12.63
N GLU A 207 20.04 5.41 13.90
CA GLU A 207 19.04 6.25 14.60
C GLU A 207 19.52 7.68 14.75
N LYS A 208 20.78 7.89 15.17
CA LYS A 208 21.37 9.23 15.31
C LYS A 208 21.39 10.00 13.98
N GLU A 209 21.60 9.29 12.88
CA GLU A 209 21.60 9.87 11.53
C GLU A 209 20.18 10.02 10.94
N GLY A 210 19.14 9.55 11.63
CA GLY A 210 17.74 9.67 11.21
C GLY A 210 17.40 8.84 9.97
N ARG A 211 18.12 7.75 9.73
CA ARG A 211 18.01 6.99 8.47
C ARG A 211 16.85 6.01 8.42
N TRP A 212 16.33 5.52 9.53
CA TRP A 212 15.22 4.55 9.52
C TRP A 212 13.93 5.17 10.05
N SER A 213 12.79 4.64 9.56
CA SER A 213 11.48 5.04 10.08
C SER A 213 11.32 4.62 11.55
N ALA A 214 10.50 5.37 12.28
CA ALA A 214 10.22 5.10 13.70
C ALA A 214 9.69 3.68 13.94
N ASN A 215 8.85 3.15 13.03
CA ASN A 215 8.33 1.78 13.12
C ASN A 215 9.46 0.74 12.98
N THR A 216 10.34 0.91 11.98
CA THR A 216 11.47 -0.01 11.76
C THR A 216 12.40 -0.03 12.97
N LEU A 217 12.71 1.14 13.52
CA LEU A 217 13.51 1.26 14.75
C LEU A 217 12.82 0.63 15.95
N ALA A 218 11.53 0.86 16.14
CA ALA A 218 10.77 0.28 17.25
C ALA A 218 10.79 -1.25 17.22
N ILE A 219 10.56 -1.87 16.05
CA ILE A 219 10.64 -3.32 15.87
C ILE A 219 12.05 -3.83 16.18
N ALA A 220 13.08 -3.20 15.61
CA ALA A 220 14.47 -3.60 15.83
C ALA A 220 14.87 -3.49 17.31
N ARG A 221 14.51 -2.40 17.99
CA ARG A 221 14.78 -2.18 19.41
C ARG A 221 14.04 -3.17 20.31
N SER A 222 12.81 -3.56 19.96
CA SER A 222 12.07 -4.59 20.69
C SER A 222 12.83 -5.91 20.70
N TRP A 223 13.35 -6.33 19.54
CA TRP A 223 14.13 -7.57 19.41
C TRP A 223 15.45 -7.52 20.21
N LEU A 224 16.15 -6.39 20.20
CA LEU A 224 17.39 -6.23 20.96
C LEU A 224 17.14 -6.24 22.47
N LYS A 225 16.06 -5.57 22.92
CA LYS A 225 15.68 -5.52 24.34
C LYS A 225 15.34 -6.89 24.91
N GLU A 226 14.72 -7.77 24.13
CA GLU A 226 14.42 -9.16 24.53
C GLU A 226 15.69 -10.02 24.68
N GLY A 227 16.79 -9.63 24.05
CA GLY A 227 18.02 -10.40 23.95
C GLY A 227 17.96 -11.42 22.82
N LEU A 228 18.91 -11.33 21.88
CA LEU A 228 18.90 -12.14 20.67
C LEU A 228 19.20 -13.61 20.99
N GLN A 229 18.22 -14.48 20.73
CA GLN A 229 18.34 -15.91 20.95
C GLN A 229 18.94 -16.63 19.74
N ALA A 230 19.62 -17.76 19.97
CA ALA A 230 20.11 -18.60 18.89
C ALA A 230 18.95 -19.13 18.02
N ARG A 231 19.09 -19.07 16.69
CA ARG A 231 18.05 -19.47 15.72
C ARG A 231 18.50 -20.64 14.87
N SER A 232 17.68 -21.67 14.70
CA SER A 232 18.02 -22.84 13.88
C SER A 232 18.12 -22.46 12.41
N ILE A 233 19.26 -22.76 11.78
CA ILE A 233 19.58 -22.47 10.38
C ILE A 233 19.60 -23.73 9.50
N THR A 234 19.13 -24.88 10.00
CA THR A 234 19.08 -26.14 9.24
C THR A 234 17.69 -26.75 9.30
N ARG A 235 17.31 -27.52 8.28
CA ARG A 235 16.04 -28.24 8.20
C ARG A 235 16.22 -29.64 7.60
N ASP A 236 15.37 -30.57 8.04
CA ASP A 236 15.24 -31.91 7.47
C ASP A 236 14.33 -31.88 6.23
N LEU A 237 14.77 -31.17 5.19
CA LEU A 237 14.10 -31.08 3.89
C LEU A 237 15.03 -31.58 2.79
N LYS A 238 14.47 -31.89 1.62
CA LYS A 238 15.25 -32.27 0.44
C LYS A 238 15.50 -31.06 -0.47
N TRP A 239 14.57 -30.11 -0.52
CA TRP A 239 14.63 -28.92 -1.34
C TRP A 239 15.16 -27.72 -0.56
N GLY A 240 16.47 -27.47 -0.70
CA GLY A 240 17.20 -26.37 -0.07
C GLY A 240 18.69 -26.43 -0.42
N VAL A 241 19.45 -25.42 0.02
CA VAL A 241 20.92 -25.44 -0.10
C VAL A 241 21.50 -26.52 0.83
N PRO A 242 22.28 -27.51 0.33
CA PRO A 242 22.86 -28.54 1.18
C PRO A 242 23.83 -27.97 2.22
N VAL A 243 23.85 -28.53 3.43
CA VAL A 243 24.79 -28.13 4.49
C VAL A 243 26.20 -28.64 4.15
N PRO A 244 27.23 -27.78 4.04
CA PRO A 244 28.57 -28.18 3.59
C PRO A 244 29.43 -28.75 4.73
N LEU A 245 28.88 -29.67 5.54
CA LEU A 245 29.59 -30.35 6.63
C LEU A 245 29.40 -31.86 6.54
N LYS A 246 30.46 -32.60 6.89
CA LYS A 246 30.40 -34.07 6.99
C LYS A 246 29.40 -34.48 8.08
N GLY A 247 28.52 -35.44 7.77
CA GLY A 247 27.46 -35.90 8.68
C GLY A 247 26.15 -35.10 8.59
N TRP A 248 26.07 -34.11 7.70
CA TRP A 248 24.89 -33.27 7.47
C TRP A 248 24.27 -33.46 6.08
N GLU A 249 24.62 -34.55 5.37
CA GLU A 249 24.29 -34.78 3.96
C GLU A 249 22.79 -34.86 3.67
N ASN A 250 21.97 -35.20 4.69
CA ASN A 250 20.51 -35.30 4.57
C ASN A 250 19.78 -34.05 5.08
N LYS A 251 20.47 -32.92 5.21
CA LYS A 251 19.91 -31.66 5.72
C LYS A 251 20.24 -30.52 4.76
N VAL A 252 19.36 -29.54 4.77
CA VAL A 252 19.52 -28.29 4.02
C VAL A 252 19.55 -27.10 4.98
N LEU A 253 20.11 -26.00 4.51
CA LEU A 253 20.05 -24.71 5.18
C LEU A 253 18.60 -24.19 5.14
N TYR A 254 18.20 -23.61 6.26
CA TYR A 254 16.85 -23.08 6.42
C TYR A 254 16.65 -21.84 5.55
N VAL A 255 15.50 -21.70 4.92
CA VAL A 255 15.22 -20.59 3.99
C VAL A 255 15.43 -19.20 4.58
N TRP A 256 15.19 -19.02 5.89
CA TRP A 256 15.43 -17.73 6.55
C TRP A 256 16.91 -17.40 6.76
N PHE A 257 17.80 -18.37 6.58
CA PHE A 257 19.25 -18.15 6.56
C PHE A 257 19.74 -17.80 5.15
N ASP A 258 19.30 -18.55 4.12
CA ASP A 258 19.83 -18.38 2.76
C ASP A 258 19.12 -17.31 1.93
N ALA A 259 17.80 -17.10 2.10
CA ALA A 259 17.03 -16.15 1.29
C ALA A 259 17.66 -14.74 1.18
N PRO A 260 18.11 -14.07 2.26
CA PRO A 260 18.74 -12.76 2.12
C PRO A 260 20.14 -12.81 1.48
N ILE A 261 20.83 -13.96 1.49
CA ILE A 261 22.05 -14.20 0.69
C ILE A 261 21.72 -14.22 -0.81
N GLY A 262 20.45 -14.45 -1.15
CA GLY A 262 19.88 -14.27 -2.48
C GLY A 262 20.29 -12.92 -3.10
N TYR A 263 20.23 -11.82 -2.36
CA TYR A 263 20.63 -10.50 -2.89
C TYR A 263 22.09 -10.46 -3.35
N VAL A 264 23.00 -11.05 -2.57
CA VAL A 264 24.43 -11.14 -2.89
C VAL A 264 24.65 -12.02 -4.12
N SER A 265 24.11 -13.24 -4.09
CA SER A 265 24.29 -14.22 -5.16
C SER A 265 23.69 -13.79 -6.50
N ILE A 266 22.55 -13.10 -6.48
CA ILE A 266 21.94 -12.54 -7.70
C ILE A 266 22.84 -11.42 -8.24
N THR A 267 23.40 -10.57 -7.38
CA THR A 267 24.37 -9.55 -7.80
C THR A 267 25.62 -10.18 -8.41
N ALA A 268 26.15 -11.24 -7.78
CA ALA A 268 27.29 -12.00 -8.29
C ALA A 268 27.00 -12.65 -9.65
N GLY A 269 25.75 -13.10 -9.87
CA GLY A 269 25.33 -13.59 -11.17
C GLY A 269 25.30 -12.50 -12.24
N LEU A 270 25.09 -11.24 -11.87
CA LEU A 270 25.06 -10.09 -12.79
C LEU A 270 26.47 -9.62 -13.19
N THR A 271 27.42 -9.60 -12.25
CA THR A 271 28.75 -9.02 -12.46
C THR A 271 29.83 -9.63 -11.56
N ASP A 272 31.02 -9.84 -12.12
CA ASP A 272 32.21 -10.28 -11.36
C ASP A 272 32.66 -9.23 -10.32
N LYS A 273 32.25 -7.97 -10.50
CA LYS A 273 32.53 -6.85 -9.57
C LYS A 273 31.56 -6.77 -8.40
N TRP A 274 30.78 -7.81 -8.11
CA TRP A 274 29.78 -7.80 -7.03
C TRP A 274 30.36 -7.45 -5.66
N LYS A 275 31.64 -7.77 -5.40
CA LYS A 275 32.33 -7.43 -4.16
C LYS A 275 32.48 -5.92 -3.96
N GLU A 276 32.57 -5.13 -5.03
CA GLU A 276 32.58 -3.67 -4.93
C GLU A 276 31.25 -3.08 -4.41
N TRP A 277 30.18 -3.88 -4.44
CA TRP A 277 28.86 -3.50 -3.96
C TRP A 277 28.57 -4.06 -2.57
N TRP A 278 28.91 -5.33 -2.33
CA TRP A 278 28.54 -6.05 -1.11
C TRP A 278 29.64 -6.18 -0.07
N LEU A 279 30.91 -5.96 -0.42
CA LEU A 279 32.05 -5.97 0.51
C LEU A 279 32.72 -4.58 0.59
N ALA A 280 31.91 -3.53 0.47
CA ALA A 280 32.33 -2.14 0.57
C ALA A 280 31.92 -1.51 1.92
N GLY A 281 31.56 -2.34 2.91
CA GLY A 281 31.12 -1.88 4.22
C GLY A 281 32.24 -1.23 4.99
N ASN A 282 31.95 -0.06 5.55
CA ASN A 282 32.86 0.66 6.44
C ASN A 282 32.31 0.57 7.86
N GLU A 283 32.96 -0.20 8.75
CA GLU A 283 32.68 -0.15 10.19
C GLU A 283 33.09 1.19 10.82
N ALA A 284 33.84 2.03 10.09
CA ALA A 284 34.33 3.32 10.52
C ALA A 284 33.72 4.47 9.69
N PRO A 285 33.29 5.58 10.32
CA PRO A 285 32.90 6.80 9.62
C PRO A 285 34.05 7.34 8.74
N GLY A 286 33.75 7.76 7.51
CA GLY A 286 34.67 8.56 6.68
C GLY A 286 35.50 7.80 5.61
N SER A 287 35.16 6.56 5.26
CA SER A 287 35.83 5.87 4.14
C SER A 287 35.26 6.30 2.76
N PRO A 288 36.09 6.42 1.71
CA PRO A 288 35.76 7.19 0.50
C PRO A 288 34.89 6.46 -0.54
N SER A 289 34.41 5.25 -0.23
CA SER A 289 33.57 4.42 -1.10
C SER A 289 32.28 4.07 -0.35
N GLU A 290 31.29 4.97 -0.40
CA GLU A 290 30.01 4.81 0.30
C GLU A 290 28.98 4.14 -0.63
N VAL A 291 28.95 2.80 -0.65
CA VAL A 291 27.78 2.10 -1.19
C VAL A 291 26.64 2.31 -0.21
N ARG A 292 25.56 2.95 -0.66
CA ARG A 292 24.33 3.11 0.13
C ARG A 292 23.34 2.03 -0.27
N HIS A 293 23.10 1.10 0.64
CA HIS A 293 22.19 -0.01 0.42
C HIS A 293 20.77 0.31 0.91
N TYR A 294 19.82 0.41 -0.01
CA TYR A 294 18.41 0.63 0.26
C TYR A 294 17.63 -0.66 0.11
N GLU A 295 16.84 -1.02 1.13
CA GLU A 295 16.00 -2.22 1.12
C GLU A 295 14.52 -1.85 1.13
N PHE A 296 13.73 -2.43 0.22
CA PHE A 296 12.29 -2.21 0.11
C PHE A 296 11.53 -3.48 0.46
N ILE A 297 10.84 -3.47 1.61
CA ILE A 297 10.27 -4.66 2.24
C ILE A 297 8.89 -4.35 2.86
N GLY A 298 8.06 -5.37 3.06
CA GLY A 298 6.89 -5.26 3.96
C GLY A 298 7.32 -5.33 5.43
N LYS A 299 6.52 -4.77 6.34
CA LYS A 299 6.84 -4.71 7.79
C LYS A 299 7.19 -6.06 8.42
N ASP A 300 6.59 -7.16 7.96
CA ASP A 300 6.85 -8.51 8.49
C ASP A 300 8.31 -8.97 8.28
N ASN A 301 8.99 -8.38 7.28
CA ASN A 301 10.38 -8.69 6.97
C ASN A 301 11.40 -7.85 7.75
N VAL A 302 10.95 -6.85 8.52
CA VAL A 302 11.84 -5.93 9.27
C VAL A 302 12.78 -6.69 10.21
N PRO A 303 12.33 -7.64 11.06
CA PRO A 303 13.26 -8.37 11.93
C PRO A 303 14.38 -9.08 11.16
N PHE A 304 14.09 -9.58 9.97
CA PHE A 304 15.08 -10.30 9.17
C PHE A 304 16.14 -9.37 8.59
N HIS A 305 15.73 -8.19 8.14
CA HIS A 305 16.60 -7.23 7.46
C HIS A 305 17.30 -6.26 8.41
N ALA A 306 16.69 -5.95 9.56
CA ALA A 306 17.28 -5.10 10.58
C ALA A 306 18.13 -5.86 11.61
N ILE A 307 17.83 -7.14 11.86
CA ILE A 307 18.49 -7.93 12.92
C ILE A 307 19.23 -9.13 12.36
N ILE A 308 18.51 -10.11 11.80
CA ILE A 308 19.07 -11.44 11.52
C ILE A 308 20.14 -11.39 10.44
N PHE A 309 19.85 -10.75 9.30
CA PHE A 309 20.79 -10.67 8.19
C PHE A 309 22.02 -9.81 8.51
N PRO A 310 21.90 -8.60 9.08
CA PRO A 310 23.07 -7.85 9.53
C PRO A 310 23.91 -8.60 10.57
N ALA A 311 23.29 -9.27 11.56
CA ALA A 311 24.01 -10.09 12.53
C ALA A 311 24.75 -11.26 11.86
N MET A 312 24.12 -11.92 10.88
CA MET A 312 24.76 -12.97 10.08
C MET A 312 25.97 -12.43 9.31
N LEU A 313 25.85 -11.29 8.64
CA LEU A 313 26.95 -10.67 7.92
C LEU A 313 28.08 -10.25 8.88
N MET A 314 27.77 -9.61 9.99
CA MET A 314 28.74 -9.23 11.03
C MET A 314 29.47 -10.45 11.61
N GLY A 315 28.78 -11.57 11.80
CA GLY A 315 29.35 -12.82 12.29
C GLY A 315 30.43 -13.42 11.38
N THR A 316 30.40 -13.10 10.07
CA THR A 316 31.48 -13.50 9.14
C THR A 316 32.78 -12.71 9.37
N ARG A 317 32.72 -11.59 10.11
CA ARG A 317 33.84 -10.65 10.33
C ARG A 317 34.44 -10.07 9.03
N GLN A 318 33.69 -10.11 7.94
CA GLN A 318 34.03 -9.48 6.67
C GLN A 318 33.38 -8.09 6.57
N PRO A 319 33.94 -7.17 5.75
CA PRO A 319 33.45 -5.79 5.61
C PRO A 319 32.20 -5.72 4.72
N TRP A 320 31.13 -6.43 5.09
CA TRP A 320 29.89 -6.42 4.31
C TRP A 320 29.22 -5.06 4.33
N THR A 321 28.68 -4.66 3.18
CA THR A 321 27.76 -3.53 3.06
C THR A 321 26.48 -3.88 3.83
N LEU A 322 26.16 -3.08 4.84
CA LEU A 322 24.96 -3.21 5.65
C LEU A 322 23.88 -2.23 5.17
N PRO A 323 22.59 -2.48 5.47
CA PRO A 323 21.49 -1.61 5.05
C PRO A 323 21.71 -0.15 5.47
N HIS A 324 21.80 0.75 4.50
CA HIS A 324 21.84 2.18 4.73
C HIS A 324 20.46 2.71 5.14
N TYR A 325 19.41 2.25 4.46
CA TYR A 325 18.02 2.63 4.67
C TYR A 325 17.11 1.42 4.45
N ILE A 326 16.14 1.20 5.35
CA ILE A 326 15.11 0.17 5.20
C ILE A 326 13.76 0.88 5.01
N SER A 327 13.22 0.81 3.80
CA SER A 327 11.87 1.24 3.47
C SER A 327 10.90 0.10 3.75
N SER A 328 10.30 0.13 4.95
CA SER A 328 9.22 -0.78 5.31
C SER A 328 7.85 -0.14 5.01
N THR A 329 6.93 -0.91 4.43
CA THR A 329 5.54 -0.49 4.26
C THR A 329 4.59 -1.28 5.15
N GLU A 330 3.49 -0.63 5.50
CA GLU A 330 2.30 -1.26 6.08
C GLU A 330 1.53 -2.06 5.01
N PHE A 331 0.39 -2.66 5.36
CA PHE A 331 -0.34 -3.51 4.43
C PHE A 331 -1.24 -2.71 3.47
N LEU A 332 -1.35 -3.20 2.24
CA LEU A 332 -2.45 -2.85 1.35
C LEU A 332 -3.57 -3.89 1.53
N ASN A 333 -4.71 -3.44 2.02
CA ASN A 333 -5.98 -4.17 2.09
C ASN A 333 -6.75 -4.01 0.76
N TYR A 334 -7.80 -4.82 0.58
CA TYR A 334 -8.62 -4.82 -0.64
C TYR A 334 -10.10 -4.66 -0.28
N GLU A 335 -10.68 -3.53 -0.69
CA GLU A 335 -12.03 -3.08 -0.31
C GLU A 335 -12.25 -3.29 1.20
N ASP A 336 -13.31 -3.98 1.62
CA ASP A 336 -13.64 -4.19 3.04
C ASP A 336 -12.79 -5.27 3.75
N GLY A 337 -11.73 -5.80 3.11
CA GLY A 337 -11.01 -6.96 3.63
C GLY A 337 -9.57 -7.12 3.16
N LYS A 338 -9.06 -8.35 3.22
CA LYS A 338 -7.70 -8.71 2.82
C LYS A 338 -7.69 -9.47 1.49
N PHE A 339 -6.59 -9.38 0.75
CA PHE A 339 -6.32 -10.25 -0.39
C PHE A 339 -6.42 -11.73 0.02
N SER A 340 -7.10 -12.55 -0.77
CA SER A 340 -7.25 -13.98 -0.50
C SER A 340 -7.32 -14.80 -1.78
N LYS A 341 -6.23 -15.50 -2.09
CA LYS A 341 -6.13 -16.37 -3.26
C LYS A 341 -7.15 -17.52 -3.21
N SER A 342 -7.31 -18.15 -2.05
CA SER A 342 -8.24 -19.28 -1.87
C SER A 342 -9.70 -18.87 -2.06
N LYS A 343 -10.07 -17.66 -1.63
CA LYS A 343 -11.44 -17.11 -1.80
C LYS A 343 -11.64 -16.37 -3.13
N GLY A 344 -10.57 -16.14 -3.89
CA GLY A 344 -10.59 -15.34 -5.13
C GLY A 344 -10.88 -13.86 -4.88
N VAL A 345 -10.50 -13.33 -3.72
CA VAL A 345 -10.73 -11.93 -3.33
C VAL A 345 -9.48 -11.11 -3.60
N GLY A 346 -9.63 -10.00 -4.31
CA GLY A 346 -8.55 -9.09 -4.65
C GLY A 346 -7.98 -9.31 -6.05
N VAL A 347 -7.18 -8.33 -6.49
CA VAL A 347 -6.50 -8.33 -7.79
C VAL A 347 -5.10 -8.89 -7.65
N PHE A 348 -4.78 -9.90 -8.45
CA PHE A 348 -3.43 -10.45 -8.57
C PHE A 348 -2.70 -9.88 -9.79
N GLY A 349 -1.38 -10.05 -9.86
CA GLY A 349 -0.58 -9.47 -10.92
C GLY A 349 -1.02 -9.89 -12.33
N ASN A 350 -1.40 -11.15 -12.52
CA ASN A 350 -1.97 -11.62 -13.79
C ASN A 350 -3.35 -11.00 -14.08
N ASP A 351 -4.17 -10.77 -13.06
CA ASP A 351 -5.48 -10.13 -13.23
C ASP A 351 -5.35 -8.68 -13.70
N ALA A 352 -4.33 -7.97 -13.21
CA ALA A 352 -4.00 -6.62 -13.68
C ALA A 352 -3.58 -6.63 -15.16
N VAL A 353 -2.74 -7.59 -15.56
CA VAL A 353 -2.32 -7.78 -16.96
C VAL A 353 -3.52 -8.04 -17.88
N GLU A 354 -4.43 -8.92 -17.45
CA GLU A 354 -5.63 -9.32 -18.21
C GLU A 354 -6.74 -8.25 -18.22
N SER A 355 -6.68 -7.25 -17.33
CA SER A 355 -7.72 -6.24 -17.21
C SER A 355 -7.85 -5.32 -18.44
N GLY A 356 -6.81 -5.21 -19.26
CA GLY A 356 -6.73 -4.23 -20.34
C GLY A 356 -6.51 -2.78 -19.87
N ILE A 357 -6.39 -2.55 -18.57
CA ILE A 357 -6.02 -1.26 -18.00
C ILE A 357 -4.49 -1.12 -18.07
N PRO A 358 -3.95 0.00 -18.61
CA PRO A 358 -2.50 0.18 -18.74
C PRO A 358 -1.76 0.11 -17.40
N ALA A 359 -0.53 -0.42 -17.41
CA ALA A 359 0.30 -0.58 -16.22
C ALA A 359 0.51 0.73 -15.44
N ASP A 360 0.75 1.86 -16.12
CA ASP A 360 0.95 3.16 -15.50
C ASP A 360 -0.25 3.61 -14.64
N VAL A 361 -1.48 3.22 -15.00
CA VAL A 361 -2.68 3.53 -14.19
C VAL A 361 -2.63 2.78 -12.87
N TRP A 362 -2.25 1.50 -12.90
CA TRP A 362 -2.06 0.71 -11.68
C TRP A 362 -0.92 1.23 -10.83
N ARG A 363 0.22 1.56 -11.46
CA ARG A 363 1.37 2.16 -10.79
C ARG A 363 0.95 3.45 -10.08
N TYR A 364 0.29 4.36 -10.79
CA TYR A 364 -0.18 5.62 -10.24
C TYR A 364 -1.05 5.43 -9.00
N TYR A 365 -2.11 4.63 -9.13
CA TYR A 365 -3.05 4.40 -8.04
C TYR A 365 -2.33 3.85 -6.80
N LEU A 366 -1.55 2.78 -6.98
CA LEU A 366 -0.87 2.12 -5.87
C LEU A 366 0.16 3.04 -5.19
N LEU A 367 0.85 3.89 -5.95
CA LEU A 367 1.84 4.82 -5.41
C LEU A 367 1.16 6.01 -4.70
N ALA A 368 0.06 6.53 -5.25
CA ALA A 368 -0.75 7.56 -4.60
C ALA A 368 -1.41 7.06 -3.31
N THR A 369 -1.64 5.74 -3.19
CA THR A 369 -2.17 5.07 -1.99
C THR A 369 -1.12 4.23 -1.27
N ARG A 370 0.18 4.53 -1.42
CA ARG A 370 1.25 3.71 -0.82
C ARG A 370 1.10 3.68 0.72
N PRO A 371 1.09 2.49 1.35
CA PRO A 371 0.91 2.34 2.81
C PRO A 371 2.22 2.63 3.56
N GLU A 372 2.60 3.91 3.68
CA GLU A 372 3.88 4.31 4.29
C GLU A 372 3.84 4.36 5.81
N SER A 373 2.78 4.93 6.40
CA SER A 373 2.66 5.17 7.84
C SER A 373 1.55 4.36 8.50
N ALA A 374 0.59 3.88 7.72
CA ALA A 374 -0.55 3.09 8.15
C ALA A 374 -0.99 2.18 7.00
N ASP A 375 -1.77 1.15 7.32
CA ASP A 375 -2.42 0.32 6.31
C ASP A 375 -3.26 1.19 5.35
N ALA A 376 -3.25 0.84 4.07
CA ALA A 376 -4.07 1.47 3.04
C ALA A 376 -5.06 0.46 2.46
N THR A 377 -6.10 0.93 1.78
CA THR A 377 -7.12 0.07 1.16
C THR A 377 -7.23 0.37 -0.32
N PHE A 378 -7.12 -0.67 -1.15
CA PHE A 378 -7.47 -0.58 -2.56
C PHE A 378 -9.01 -0.49 -2.70
N SER A 379 -9.50 0.50 -3.45
CA SER A 379 -10.91 0.64 -3.80
C SER A 379 -11.11 0.90 -5.29
N TRP A 380 -12.05 0.18 -5.92
CA TRP A 380 -12.37 0.40 -7.34
C TRP A 380 -12.96 1.79 -7.62
N ASP A 381 -13.75 2.35 -6.70
CA ASP A 381 -14.35 3.68 -6.91
C ASP A 381 -13.28 4.77 -6.85
N GLU A 382 -12.33 4.65 -5.91
CA GLU A 382 -11.18 5.54 -5.84
C GLU A 382 -10.25 5.34 -7.04
N PHE A 383 -10.01 4.10 -7.47
CA PHE A 383 -9.23 3.77 -8.66
C PHE A 383 -9.76 4.47 -9.90
N GLY A 384 -11.07 4.35 -10.16
CA GLY A 384 -11.73 5.03 -11.27
C GLY A 384 -11.68 6.55 -11.14
N THR A 385 -11.86 7.08 -9.93
CA THR A 385 -11.80 8.52 -9.64
C THR A 385 -10.41 9.09 -9.94
N ARG A 386 -9.35 8.44 -9.46
CA ARG A 386 -7.97 8.86 -9.67
C ARG A 386 -7.56 8.78 -11.13
N LEU A 387 -7.93 7.71 -11.84
CA LEU A 387 -7.74 7.62 -13.29
C LEU A 387 -8.45 8.76 -14.01
N ASN A 388 -9.75 8.95 -13.78
CA ASN A 388 -10.55 9.87 -14.57
C ASN A 388 -10.27 11.35 -14.24
N LYS A 389 -10.07 11.69 -12.96
CA LYS A 389 -9.88 13.08 -12.52
C LYS A 389 -8.41 13.51 -12.51
N GLU A 390 -7.51 12.64 -12.05
CA GLU A 390 -6.09 13.01 -11.85
C GLU A 390 -5.25 12.67 -13.09
N LEU A 391 -5.25 11.41 -13.54
CA LEU A 391 -4.48 11.04 -14.74
C LEU A 391 -5.07 11.63 -16.01
N LEU A 392 -6.37 11.42 -16.27
CA LEU A 392 -7.02 11.91 -17.49
C LEU A 392 -7.34 13.40 -17.39
N GLY A 393 -8.01 13.82 -16.32
CA GLY A 393 -8.54 15.19 -16.17
C GLY A 393 -7.50 16.27 -15.85
N ASN A 394 -6.34 15.90 -15.31
CA ASN A 394 -5.27 16.84 -14.97
C ASN A 394 -4.04 16.63 -15.87
N TRP A 395 -3.24 15.58 -15.64
CA TRP A 395 -1.98 15.38 -16.36
C TRP A 395 -2.19 15.16 -17.87
N GLY A 396 -3.02 14.18 -18.24
CA GLY A 396 -3.31 13.86 -19.63
C GLY A 396 -4.01 15.00 -20.38
N ASN A 397 -4.89 15.73 -19.71
CA ASN A 397 -5.58 16.89 -20.27
C ASN A 397 -4.61 18.05 -20.56
N LEU A 398 -3.65 18.33 -19.66
CA LEU A 398 -2.63 19.36 -19.86
C LEU A 398 -1.81 19.08 -21.13
N VAL A 399 -1.29 17.85 -21.23
CA VAL A 399 -0.49 17.41 -22.38
C VAL A 399 -1.31 17.53 -23.65
N ASN A 400 -2.50 16.92 -23.67
CA ASN A 400 -3.32 16.87 -24.88
C ASN A 400 -3.75 18.26 -25.35
N ARG A 401 -4.27 19.11 -24.44
CA ARG A 401 -4.73 20.47 -24.81
C ARG A 401 -3.59 21.30 -25.38
N THR A 402 -2.41 21.26 -24.76
CA THR A 402 -1.26 22.05 -25.21
C THR A 402 -0.77 21.61 -26.58
N LEU A 403 -0.56 20.30 -26.78
CA LEU A 403 -0.03 19.77 -28.03
C LEU A 403 -1.02 19.86 -29.20
N VAL A 404 -2.32 19.61 -28.95
CA VAL A 404 -3.36 19.81 -29.96
C VAL A 404 -3.43 21.29 -30.35
N PHE A 405 -3.32 22.21 -29.39
CA PHE A 405 -3.36 23.64 -29.69
C PHE A 405 -2.17 24.08 -30.55
N LEU A 406 -0.95 23.62 -30.22
CA LEU A 406 0.25 23.83 -31.03
C LEU A 406 0.07 23.27 -32.45
N THR A 407 -0.48 22.06 -32.57
CA THR A 407 -0.74 21.44 -33.88
C THR A 407 -1.72 22.26 -34.72
N GLN A 408 -2.81 22.72 -34.13
CA GLN A 408 -3.90 23.40 -34.84
C GLN A 408 -3.59 24.85 -35.22
N ASN A 409 -2.84 25.57 -34.37
CA ASN A 409 -2.65 27.02 -34.53
C ASN A 409 -1.23 27.42 -34.92
N TYR A 410 -0.25 26.52 -34.77
CA TYR A 410 1.16 26.76 -35.06
C TYR A 410 1.79 25.64 -35.89
N GLU A 411 0.97 24.82 -36.58
CA GLU A 411 1.44 23.73 -37.45
C GLU A 411 2.40 22.74 -36.75
N GLY A 412 2.23 22.57 -35.43
CA GLY A 412 3.09 21.71 -34.62
C GLY A 412 4.46 22.31 -34.32
N VAL A 413 4.65 23.61 -34.54
CA VAL A 413 5.88 24.34 -34.18
C VAL A 413 5.67 25.03 -32.84
N VAL A 414 6.59 24.81 -31.89
CA VAL A 414 6.63 25.58 -30.64
C VAL A 414 7.03 27.01 -30.97
N PRO A 415 6.18 28.02 -30.74
CA PRO A 415 6.51 29.39 -31.12
C PRO A 415 7.64 29.94 -30.25
N ALA A 416 8.54 30.72 -30.84
CA ALA A 416 9.54 31.46 -30.07
C ALA A 416 8.87 32.67 -29.39
N PRO A 417 9.00 32.85 -28.06
CA PRO A 417 8.50 34.05 -27.40
C PRO A 417 9.35 35.26 -27.80
N GLU A 418 8.71 36.40 -28.06
CA GLU A 418 9.43 37.67 -28.16
C GLU A 418 9.94 38.13 -26.79
N GLU A 419 9.10 37.98 -25.77
CA GLU A 419 9.39 38.30 -24.37
C GLU A 419 8.56 37.38 -23.47
N LEU A 420 9.09 37.05 -22.28
CA LEU A 420 8.37 36.38 -21.22
C LEU A 420 8.01 37.40 -20.14
N SER A 421 6.75 37.41 -19.71
CA SER A 421 6.31 38.32 -18.66
C SER A 421 6.81 37.88 -17.29
N GLU A 422 6.70 38.75 -16.29
CA GLU A 422 6.97 38.38 -14.90
C GLU A 422 6.06 37.21 -14.43
N GLU A 423 4.83 37.13 -14.94
CA GLU A 423 3.91 36.02 -14.65
C GLU A 423 4.40 34.69 -15.25
N ASP A 424 5.00 34.74 -16.45
CA ASP A 424 5.59 33.56 -17.11
C ASP A 424 6.78 33.02 -16.31
N GLU A 425 7.68 33.92 -15.94
CA GLU A 425 8.87 33.58 -15.18
C GLU A 425 8.51 33.08 -13.77
N ALA A 426 7.50 33.69 -13.13
CA ALA A 426 6.97 33.21 -11.85
C ALA A 426 6.34 31.82 -11.96
N PHE A 427 5.59 31.53 -13.03
CA PHE A 427 5.01 30.21 -13.28
C PHE A 427 6.11 29.14 -13.47
N LEU A 428 7.10 29.41 -14.32
CA LEU A 428 8.21 28.50 -14.55
C LEU A 428 9.00 28.22 -13.26
N ALA A 429 9.21 29.26 -12.44
CA ALA A 429 9.88 29.12 -11.14
C ALA A 429 9.04 28.30 -10.13
N ASP A 430 7.72 28.52 -10.04
CA ASP A 430 6.84 27.75 -9.14
C ASP A 430 6.86 26.26 -9.49
N VAL A 431 6.74 25.91 -10.77
CA VAL A 431 6.83 24.51 -11.22
C VAL A 431 8.17 23.92 -10.85
N LYS A 432 9.28 24.61 -11.15
CA LYS A 432 10.62 24.14 -10.81
C LYS A 432 10.77 23.87 -9.30
N ILE A 433 10.29 24.77 -8.45
CA ILE A 433 10.34 24.61 -6.98
C ILE A 433 9.54 23.37 -6.54
N ARG A 434 8.38 23.10 -7.13
CA ARG A 434 7.59 21.90 -6.83
C ARG A 434 8.32 20.62 -7.22
N LEU A 435 8.96 20.60 -8.39
CA LEU A 435 9.73 19.43 -8.84
C LEU A 435 11.02 19.25 -8.02
N GLU A 436 11.64 20.33 -7.55
CA GLU A 436 12.75 20.24 -6.59
C GLU A 436 12.29 19.63 -5.25
N ARG A 437 11.11 20.01 -4.75
CA ARG A 437 10.51 19.38 -3.56
C ARG A 437 10.17 17.91 -3.79
N GLU A 438 9.65 17.56 -4.96
CA GLU A 438 9.43 16.16 -5.34
C GLU A 438 10.73 15.35 -5.27
N ALA A 439 11.82 15.88 -5.83
CA ALA A 439 13.12 15.24 -5.75
C ALA A 439 13.60 15.08 -4.29
N ASP A 440 13.44 16.12 -3.45
CA ASP A 440 13.80 16.04 -2.03
C ASP A 440 13.00 14.98 -1.26
N LEU A 441 11.72 14.80 -1.61
CA LEU A 441 10.87 13.74 -1.06
C LEU A 441 11.34 12.36 -1.51
N LEU A 442 11.73 12.21 -2.78
CA LEU A 442 12.26 10.95 -3.32
C LEU A 442 13.63 10.58 -2.74
N GLU A 443 14.54 11.54 -2.52
CA GLU A 443 15.81 11.31 -1.80
C GLU A 443 15.58 10.76 -0.38
N LYS A 444 14.44 11.11 0.23
CA LYS A 444 13.98 10.63 1.55
C LYS A 444 13.05 9.41 1.48
N VAL A 445 12.80 8.88 0.28
CA VAL A 445 11.89 7.75 0.02
C VAL A 445 10.43 8.01 0.47
N GLN A 446 9.99 9.27 0.46
CA GLN A 446 8.61 9.70 0.71
C GLN A 446 7.81 9.71 -0.59
N ILE A 447 7.64 8.51 -1.15
CA ILE A 447 7.13 8.29 -2.51
C ILE A 447 5.69 8.81 -2.67
N ARG A 448 4.82 8.59 -1.68
CA ARG A 448 3.42 9.04 -1.77
C ARG A 448 3.33 10.57 -1.87
N ALA A 449 4.10 11.28 -1.06
CA ALA A 449 4.15 12.74 -1.07
C ALA A 449 4.76 13.27 -2.38
N ALA A 450 5.78 12.61 -2.91
CA ALA A 450 6.38 12.98 -4.20
C ALA A 450 5.35 12.91 -5.35
N VAL A 451 4.53 11.85 -5.41
CA VAL A 451 3.44 11.74 -6.39
C VAL A 451 2.44 12.90 -6.27
N GLN A 452 2.16 13.38 -5.05
CA GLN A 452 1.28 14.52 -4.81
C GLN A 452 1.88 15.84 -5.31
N GLU A 453 3.17 16.06 -5.10
CA GLU A 453 3.88 17.25 -5.64
C GLU A 453 3.87 17.26 -7.17
N PHE A 454 4.14 16.11 -7.81
CA PHE A 454 4.02 15.95 -9.27
C PHE A 454 2.62 16.36 -9.77
N MET A 455 1.56 15.82 -9.16
CA MET A 455 0.19 16.14 -9.55
C MET A 455 -0.20 17.59 -9.25
N GLY A 456 0.37 18.17 -8.19
CA GLY A 456 0.24 19.59 -7.86
C GLY A 456 0.87 20.47 -8.93
N ALA A 457 2.06 20.13 -9.42
CA ALA A 457 2.73 20.85 -10.50
C ALA A 457 1.95 20.77 -11.83
N ALA A 458 1.38 19.60 -12.17
CA ALA A 458 0.47 19.46 -13.31
C ALA A 458 -0.80 20.32 -13.15
N SER A 459 -1.33 20.43 -11.92
CA SER A 459 -2.49 21.28 -11.63
C SER A 459 -2.17 22.76 -11.80
N ALA A 460 -1.00 23.20 -11.34
CA ALA A 460 -0.53 24.57 -11.52
C ALA A 460 -0.37 24.93 -13.01
N ALA A 461 0.17 24.01 -13.82
CA ALA A 461 0.28 24.20 -15.26
C ALA A 461 -1.09 24.25 -15.97
N ASN A 462 -2.07 23.46 -15.54
CA ASN A 462 -3.45 23.59 -16.03
C ASN A 462 -4.08 24.94 -15.66
N ALA A 463 -3.84 25.43 -14.44
CA ALA A 463 -4.33 26.74 -14.00
C ALA A 463 -3.71 27.88 -14.84
N TYR A 464 -2.40 27.82 -15.10
CA TYR A 464 -1.72 28.75 -15.97
C TYR A 464 -2.27 28.70 -17.40
N LEU A 465 -2.41 27.52 -18.01
CA LEU A 465 -3.05 27.35 -19.32
C LEU A 465 -4.45 27.99 -19.36
N GLN A 466 -5.22 27.85 -18.29
CA GLN A 466 -6.56 28.41 -18.19
C GLN A 466 -6.56 29.94 -18.06
N ALA A 467 -5.68 30.49 -17.25
CA ALA A 467 -5.53 31.93 -17.06
C ALA A 467 -5.09 32.63 -18.35
N GLN A 468 -4.14 32.03 -19.08
CA GLN A 468 -3.59 32.59 -20.31
C GLN A 468 -4.51 32.44 -21.52
N ALA A 469 -5.48 31.52 -21.44
CA ALA A 469 -6.52 31.28 -22.43
C ALA A 469 -6.02 31.38 -23.89
N PRO A 470 -5.05 30.55 -24.31
CA PRO A 470 -4.42 30.64 -25.64
C PRO A 470 -5.44 30.58 -26.79
N TRP A 471 -6.57 29.91 -26.60
CA TRP A 471 -7.67 29.88 -27.59
C TRP A 471 -8.35 31.23 -27.84
N LYS A 472 -8.21 32.19 -26.92
CA LYS A 472 -8.61 33.59 -27.13
C LYS A 472 -7.42 34.44 -27.56
N SER A 473 -6.32 34.37 -26.81
CA SER A 473 -5.16 35.23 -27.03
C SER A 473 -4.47 34.98 -28.37
N VAL A 474 -4.59 33.80 -28.99
CA VAL A 474 -4.06 33.58 -30.36
C VAL A 474 -4.62 34.57 -31.39
N ARG A 475 -5.82 35.11 -31.18
CA ARG A 475 -6.44 36.13 -32.05
C ARG A 475 -6.25 37.55 -31.52
N GLU A 476 -6.36 37.73 -30.21
CA GLU A 476 -6.38 39.05 -29.56
C GLU A 476 -4.97 39.57 -29.25
N ASN A 477 -4.06 38.68 -28.84
CA ASN A 477 -2.67 38.97 -28.53
C ASN A 477 -1.77 37.75 -28.84
N PRO A 478 -1.42 37.54 -30.12
CA PRO A 478 -0.66 36.36 -30.57
C PRO A 478 0.68 36.19 -29.86
N LYS A 479 1.35 37.29 -29.49
CA LYS A 479 2.61 37.27 -28.74
C LYS A 479 2.45 36.62 -27.37
N ARG A 480 1.34 36.92 -26.69
CA ARG A 480 1.01 36.33 -25.39
C ARG A 480 0.71 34.84 -25.50
N ALA A 481 -0.05 34.43 -26.52
CA ALA A 481 -0.32 33.01 -26.78
C ALA A 481 0.96 32.22 -27.08
N ALA A 482 1.88 32.81 -27.86
CA ALA A 482 3.18 32.22 -28.16
C ALA A 482 4.01 31.98 -26.90
N ALA A 483 4.17 33.01 -26.05
CA ALA A 483 4.89 32.89 -24.79
C ALA A 483 4.28 31.82 -23.85
N ALA A 484 2.95 31.81 -23.69
CA ALA A 484 2.30 30.81 -22.86
C ALA A 484 2.50 29.37 -23.35
N LEU A 485 2.41 29.13 -24.66
CA LEU A 485 2.62 27.80 -25.23
C LEU A 485 4.07 27.35 -25.18
N TYR A 486 5.03 28.28 -25.34
CA TYR A 486 6.44 28.02 -25.12
C TYR A 486 6.72 27.56 -23.68
N CYS A 487 6.18 28.28 -22.68
CA CYS A 487 6.31 27.92 -21.27
C CYS A 487 5.68 26.54 -20.99
N LEU A 488 4.47 26.30 -21.48
CA LEU A 488 3.77 25.03 -21.28
C LEU A 488 4.47 23.84 -21.94
N ALA A 489 5.02 23.99 -23.14
CA ALA A 489 5.77 22.92 -23.81
C ALA A 489 7.00 22.51 -22.98
N ASN A 490 7.72 23.48 -22.42
CA ASN A 490 8.87 23.24 -21.56
C ASN A 490 8.47 22.64 -20.20
N VAL A 491 7.39 23.11 -19.58
CA VAL A 491 6.87 22.53 -18.33
C VAL A 491 6.37 21.10 -18.53
N ILE A 492 5.73 20.79 -19.66
CA ILE A 492 5.32 19.42 -19.99
C ILE A 492 6.54 18.50 -20.15
N HIS A 493 7.65 19.01 -20.70
CA HIS A 493 8.91 18.28 -20.77
C HIS A 493 9.49 18.00 -19.37
N ASP A 494 9.55 19.03 -18.51
CA ASP A 494 9.99 18.89 -17.11
C ASP A 494 9.12 17.87 -16.33
N LEU A 495 7.80 17.94 -16.48
CA LEU A 495 6.85 17.01 -15.86
C LEU A 495 6.96 15.59 -16.44
N ALA A 496 7.35 15.43 -17.71
CA ALA A 496 7.62 14.13 -18.28
C ALA A 496 8.85 13.49 -17.59
N ILE A 497 9.91 14.26 -17.34
CA ILE A 497 11.09 13.79 -16.61
C ILE A 497 10.70 13.39 -15.17
N ALA A 498 10.01 14.28 -14.47
CA ALA A 498 9.62 14.07 -13.08
C ALA A 498 8.67 12.88 -12.90
N SER A 499 7.76 12.65 -13.85
CA SER A 499 6.82 11.52 -13.80
C SER A 499 7.42 10.17 -14.16
N GLU A 500 8.61 10.09 -14.78
CA GLU A 500 9.20 8.84 -15.26
C GLU A 500 9.32 7.74 -14.18
N PRO A 501 9.73 8.04 -12.93
CA PRO A 501 9.76 7.06 -11.86
C PRO A 501 8.39 6.42 -11.58
N PHE A 502 7.31 7.18 -11.72
CA PHE A 502 5.95 6.75 -11.41
C PHE A 502 5.24 6.15 -12.64
N LEU A 503 5.36 6.82 -13.79
CA LEU A 503 4.60 6.62 -15.04
C LEU A 503 5.55 6.50 -16.25
N PRO A 504 6.40 5.46 -16.31
CA PRO A 504 7.45 5.36 -17.31
C PRO A 504 6.92 5.29 -18.75
N SER A 505 5.78 4.64 -18.96
CA SER A 505 5.19 4.52 -20.31
C SER A 505 4.63 5.84 -20.81
N SER A 506 3.99 6.58 -19.91
CA SER A 506 3.35 7.87 -20.17
C SER A 506 4.42 8.95 -20.36
N SER A 507 5.45 8.96 -19.52
CA SER A 507 6.63 9.81 -19.66
C SER A 507 7.30 9.63 -21.04
N ALA A 508 7.52 8.37 -21.45
CA ALA A 508 8.05 8.07 -22.78
C ALA A 508 7.12 8.51 -23.92
N SER A 509 5.79 8.36 -23.77
CA SER A 509 4.82 8.87 -24.75
C SER A 509 4.91 10.39 -24.87
N VAL A 510 4.95 11.13 -23.75
CA VAL A 510 5.04 12.59 -23.77
C VAL A 510 6.33 13.07 -24.44
N ALA A 511 7.47 12.44 -24.15
CA ALA A 511 8.73 12.77 -24.84
C ALA A 511 8.62 12.55 -26.36
N ARG A 512 8.01 11.45 -26.82
CA ARG A 512 7.74 11.21 -28.24
C ARG A 512 6.81 12.25 -28.85
N GLN A 513 5.71 12.58 -28.17
CA GLN A 513 4.74 13.58 -28.64
C GLN A 513 5.35 14.98 -28.70
N LEU A 514 6.27 15.31 -27.79
CA LEU A 514 7.05 16.55 -27.85
C LEU A 514 8.16 16.50 -28.91
N GLY A 515 8.51 15.35 -29.47
CA GLY A 515 9.60 15.21 -30.43
C GLY A 515 11.00 15.38 -29.80
N VAL A 516 11.15 15.06 -28.52
CA VAL A 516 12.41 15.23 -27.76
C VAL A 516 12.88 13.92 -27.12
N LYS A 517 14.15 13.88 -26.72
CA LYS A 517 14.60 12.89 -25.75
C LYS A 517 14.05 13.26 -24.38
N LEU A 518 13.68 12.26 -23.57
CA LEU A 518 13.13 12.52 -22.24
C LEU A 518 14.06 13.38 -21.38
N GLY A 519 15.35 13.04 -21.31
CA GLY A 519 16.30 13.76 -20.46
C GLY A 519 16.38 13.16 -19.05
N THR A 520 16.90 13.95 -18.12
CA THR A 520 17.20 13.58 -16.73
C THR A 520 16.80 14.69 -15.77
N TRP A 521 16.80 14.44 -14.46
CA TRP A 521 16.50 15.48 -13.45
C TRP A 521 17.38 16.74 -13.54
N LYS A 522 18.55 16.67 -14.20
CA LYS A 522 19.43 17.84 -14.44
C LYS A 522 18.89 18.79 -15.52
N ASP A 523 18.01 18.29 -16.39
CA ASP A 523 17.44 19.04 -17.50
C ASP A 523 16.20 19.85 -17.10
N ILE A 524 15.65 19.60 -15.90
CA ILE A 524 14.47 20.31 -15.40
C ILE A 524 14.74 21.81 -15.28
N GLY A 525 13.83 22.62 -15.82
CA GLY A 525 13.88 24.07 -15.81
C GLY A 525 14.92 24.66 -16.78
N GLN A 526 15.56 23.84 -17.61
CA GLN A 526 16.57 24.29 -18.60
C GLN A 526 15.96 24.72 -19.93
N ARG A 527 14.62 24.62 -20.08
CA ARG A 527 13.87 25.01 -21.29
C ARG A 527 14.38 24.32 -22.57
N GLN A 528 14.45 22.99 -22.54
CA GLN A 528 15.00 22.17 -23.62
C GLN A 528 14.18 22.20 -24.92
N VAL A 529 12.90 22.57 -24.85
CA VAL A 529 12.02 22.70 -26.02
C VAL A 529 12.12 24.12 -26.57
N ALA A 530 13.04 24.31 -27.52
CA ALA A 530 13.33 25.61 -28.12
C ALA A 530 12.17 26.16 -28.98
N GLY A 531 12.13 27.49 -29.15
CA GLY A 531 11.28 28.11 -30.16
C GLY A 531 11.70 27.66 -31.57
N GLY A 532 10.73 27.34 -32.42
CA GLY A 532 10.94 26.73 -33.74
C GLY A 532 11.04 25.20 -33.72
N HIS A 533 10.99 24.56 -32.54
CA HIS A 533 10.99 23.10 -32.43
C HIS A 533 9.67 22.48 -32.94
N HIS A 534 9.76 21.40 -33.72
CA HIS A 534 8.59 20.67 -34.22
C HIS A 534 8.21 19.53 -33.27
N ILE A 535 6.98 19.55 -32.76
CA ILE A 535 6.43 18.46 -31.96
C ILE A 535 5.99 17.28 -32.83
N GLY A 536 5.88 16.11 -32.21
CA GLY A 536 5.28 14.92 -32.82
C GLY A 536 3.75 14.96 -32.81
N PRO A 537 3.10 13.90 -33.33
CA PRO A 537 1.65 13.80 -33.34
C PRO A 537 1.10 13.66 -31.92
N ALA A 538 0.10 14.47 -31.56
CA ALA A 538 -0.58 14.39 -30.28
C ALA A 538 -1.45 13.12 -30.16
N GLU A 539 -1.41 12.46 -29.00
CA GLU A 539 -2.21 11.29 -28.67
C GLU A 539 -2.79 11.41 -27.25
N HIS A 540 -3.92 10.73 -26.98
CA HIS A 540 -4.46 10.64 -25.63
C HIS A 540 -3.65 9.64 -24.80
N LEU A 541 -3.13 10.10 -23.65
CA LEU A 541 -2.35 9.24 -22.73
C LEU A 541 -3.21 8.17 -22.05
N TYR A 542 -4.46 8.51 -21.73
CA TYR A 542 -5.35 7.65 -20.95
C TYR A 542 -6.73 7.58 -21.58
N LYS A 543 -7.44 6.50 -21.29
CA LYS A 543 -8.86 6.33 -21.60
C LYS A 543 -9.67 6.36 -20.30
N PRO A 544 -10.88 6.96 -20.31
CA PRO A 544 -11.72 6.96 -19.13
C PRO A 544 -12.16 5.53 -18.81
N LEU A 545 -12.38 5.27 -17.53
CA LEU A 545 -13.01 4.04 -17.06
C LEU A 545 -14.43 4.36 -16.60
N ASP A 546 -15.41 3.79 -17.28
CA ASP A 546 -16.82 4.03 -16.97
C ASP A 546 -17.29 3.21 -15.76
N THR A 547 -18.43 3.62 -15.20
CA THR A 547 -19.04 2.97 -14.02
C THR A 547 -19.41 1.51 -14.28
N LYS A 548 -19.71 1.13 -15.53
CA LYS A 548 -20.05 -0.25 -15.88
C LYS A 548 -18.81 -1.15 -15.84
N ALA A 549 -17.68 -0.68 -16.38
CA ALA A 549 -16.40 -1.38 -16.34
C ALA A 549 -15.91 -1.53 -14.89
N LEU A 550 -16.00 -0.46 -14.09
CA LEU A 550 -15.67 -0.50 -12.65
C LEU A 550 -16.51 -1.53 -11.89
N ALA A 551 -17.83 -1.52 -12.09
CA ALA A 551 -18.72 -2.51 -11.46
C ALA A 551 -18.37 -3.94 -11.89
N GLY A 552 -18.06 -4.15 -13.17
CA GLY A 552 -17.64 -5.44 -13.70
C GLY A 552 -16.35 -5.95 -13.08
N PHE A 553 -15.34 -5.09 -12.92
CA PHE A 553 -14.09 -5.48 -12.23
C PHE A 553 -14.31 -5.74 -10.74
N ARG A 554 -15.07 -4.89 -10.05
CA ARG A 554 -15.41 -5.09 -8.64
C ARG A 554 -16.09 -6.44 -8.43
N GLU A 555 -17.07 -6.79 -9.25
CA GLU A 555 -17.76 -8.07 -9.18
C GLU A 555 -16.80 -9.24 -9.48
N LYS A 556 -15.97 -9.12 -10.52
CA LYS A 556 -15.00 -10.16 -10.92
C LYS A 556 -14.04 -10.52 -9.77
N TYR A 557 -13.62 -9.53 -8.99
CA TYR A 557 -12.59 -9.69 -7.94
C TYR A 557 -13.13 -9.64 -6.51
N ALA A 558 -14.45 -9.74 -6.33
CA ALA A 558 -15.11 -9.77 -5.00
C ALA A 558 -15.05 -11.15 -4.30
N GLY A 559 -14.56 -12.19 -4.97
CA GLY A 559 -14.50 -13.55 -4.46
C GLY A 559 -15.68 -14.45 -4.82
N ARG A 560 -15.49 -15.76 -4.64
CA ARG A 560 -16.44 -16.81 -5.09
C ARG A 560 -17.71 -16.93 -4.23
N GLN A 561 -17.77 -16.25 -3.08
CA GLN A 561 -18.89 -16.38 -2.14
C GLN A 561 -20.21 -15.75 -2.60
N LYS A 562 -20.23 -14.97 -3.69
CA LYS A 562 -21.50 -14.45 -4.26
C LYS A 562 -22.26 -15.44 -5.16
N LYS A 563 -21.70 -16.61 -5.50
CA LYS A 563 -22.32 -17.54 -6.48
C LYS A 563 -23.03 -18.77 -5.90
N GLU A 564 -22.98 -19.02 -4.60
CA GLU A 564 -23.53 -20.28 -4.01
C GLU A 564 -24.87 -20.10 -3.24
N GLY A 565 -25.56 -18.98 -3.43
CA GLY A 565 -26.81 -18.68 -2.72
C GLY A 565 -28.13 -19.03 -3.44
N GLU A 566 -28.12 -19.36 -4.74
CA GLU A 566 -29.38 -19.41 -5.54
C GLU A 566 -29.76 -20.77 -6.15
N GLU A 567 -29.02 -21.86 -5.91
CA GLU A 567 -29.41 -23.16 -6.48
C GLU A 567 -29.47 -24.29 -5.44
N LYS A 568 -30.40 -24.21 -4.47
CA LYS A 568 -30.99 -25.41 -3.84
C LYS A 568 -32.42 -25.14 -3.38
N GLY A 569 -33.39 -25.50 -4.22
CA GLY A 569 -34.81 -25.53 -3.88
C GLY A 569 -35.61 -26.23 -4.96
N GLY A 570 -35.66 -27.57 -4.88
CA GLY A 570 -36.28 -28.44 -5.87
C GLY A 570 -37.78 -28.21 -6.08
N LYS A 571 -38.21 -28.54 -7.29
CA LYS A 571 -39.59 -28.55 -7.79
C LYS A 571 -40.50 -29.48 -6.99
N THR A 572 -41.74 -29.04 -6.75
CA THR A 572 -42.95 -29.88 -6.81
C THR A 572 -44.11 -29.10 -7.46
N PRO A 573 -44.98 -29.73 -8.29
CA PRO A 573 -45.90 -29.04 -9.20
C PRO A 573 -47.39 -29.08 -8.78
N GLY A 574 -48.16 -28.09 -9.25
CA GLY A 574 -49.64 -28.06 -9.31
C GLY A 574 -50.29 -27.15 -8.25
N SER A 575 -51.31 -26.32 -8.52
CA SER A 575 -52.19 -26.13 -9.68
C SER A 575 -53.06 -24.87 -9.44
N LYS A 576 -53.20 -24.02 -10.48
CA LYS A 576 -54.34 -23.12 -10.86
C LYS A 576 -54.65 -21.87 -9.99
N THR A 577 -54.27 -20.63 -10.38
CA THR A 577 -54.90 -19.62 -11.31
C THR A 577 -56.20 -18.97 -10.80
N PRO A 578 -56.61 -17.73 -11.22
CA PRO A 578 -55.92 -16.62 -11.92
C PRO A 578 -56.26 -15.16 -11.44
N GLY A 579 -55.50 -14.16 -11.94
CA GLY A 579 -55.88 -12.73 -12.06
C GLY A 579 -55.17 -11.81 -11.04
N SER A 580 -54.28 -10.87 -11.41
CA SER A 580 -54.42 -9.82 -12.42
C SER A 580 -53.05 -9.25 -12.87
N SER A 581 -53.06 -8.66 -14.07
CA SER A 581 -51.95 -8.06 -14.85
C SER A 581 -51.20 -6.89 -14.17
N PRO A 582 -50.03 -6.47 -14.70
CA PRO A 582 -48.91 -5.93 -13.93
C PRO A 582 -48.94 -4.41 -13.77
N ALA A 583 -48.56 -3.92 -12.60
CA ALA A 583 -48.27 -2.51 -12.35
C ALA A 583 -46.76 -2.31 -12.12
N SER A 584 -46.13 -1.65 -13.10
CA SER A 584 -44.98 -0.74 -13.01
C SER A 584 -43.87 -1.02 -11.97
N ALA A 585 -42.69 -1.41 -12.48
CA ALA A 585 -41.42 -1.33 -11.80
C ALA A 585 -41.09 0.12 -11.34
N PRO A 586 -40.49 0.34 -10.15
CA PRO A 586 -39.92 1.63 -9.82
C PRO A 586 -38.62 1.85 -10.61
N LYS A 587 -38.53 3.03 -11.23
CA LYS A 587 -37.42 3.49 -12.07
C LYS A 587 -36.09 3.51 -11.29
N LYS A 588 -35.05 3.04 -11.98
CA LYS A 588 -33.62 3.29 -11.68
C LYS A 588 -33.36 4.80 -11.70
N SER A 589 -32.67 5.32 -10.68
CA SER A 589 -32.07 6.66 -10.69
C SER A 589 -30.79 6.66 -11.54
N ALA A 590 -30.58 7.76 -12.27
CA ALA A 590 -29.45 8.03 -13.14
C ALA A 590 -28.13 8.25 -12.35
N PRO A 591 -26.95 8.29 -13.00
CA PRO A 591 -25.68 8.57 -12.32
C PRO A 591 -25.72 10.00 -11.73
N ALA A 592 -25.41 10.15 -10.45
CA ALA A 592 -25.39 11.45 -9.80
C ALA A 592 -24.22 12.30 -10.34
N ALA A 593 -24.54 13.55 -10.69
CA ALA A 593 -23.59 14.62 -10.97
C ALA A 593 -22.63 14.84 -9.79
N PRO A 594 -21.47 15.52 -9.98
CA PRO A 594 -20.66 15.98 -8.84
C PRO A 594 -21.55 16.69 -7.81
N VAL A 595 -21.54 16.19 -6.58
CA VAL A 595 -22.34 16.73 -5.48
C VAL A 595 -21.86 18.16 -5.21
N ALA A 596 -22.74 19.14 -5.38
CA ALA A 596 -22.42 20.54 -5.09
C ALA A 596 -22.10 20.71 -3.59
N PRO A 597 -21.16 21.60 -3.21
CA PRO A 597 -20.87 21.87 -1.81
C PRO A 597 -22.14 22.29 -1.05
N LEU A 598 -22.38 21.68 0.11
CA LEU A 598 -23.51 22.00 0.97
C LEU A 598 -23.33 23.40 1.58
N SER A 599 -24.29 24.30 1.31
CA SER A 599 -24.37 25.60 1.99
C SER A 599 -24.74 25.37 3.47
N LEU A 600 -24.00 26.01 4.40
CA LEU A 600 -24.22 25.86 5.84
C LEU A 600 -25.62 26.29 6.29
N GLU A 601 -26.27 27.19 5.56
CA GLU A 601 -27.66 27.59 5.84
C GLU A 601 -28.65 26.42 5.70
N ASN A 602 -28.27 25.37 4.95
CA ASN A 602 -29.07 24.18 4.68
C ASN A 602 -28.66 22.98 5.56
N LEU A 603 -27.73 23.13 6.51
CA LEU A 603 -27.34 22.06 7.43
C LEU A 603 -28.06 22.25 8.79
N GLN A 604 -28.81 21.24 9.23
CA GLN A 604 -29.46 21.25 10.54
C GLN A 604 -28.67 20.44 11.57
N LEU A 605 -28.15 21.13 12.58
CA LEU A 605 -27.53 20.53 13.75
C LEU A 605 -28.39 20.82 14.99
N GLU A 606 -28.61 19.80 15.81
CA GLU A 606 -29.42 19.89 17.03
C GLU A 606 -28.78 19.09 18.16
N VAL A 607 -28.96 19.54 19.40
CA VAL A 607 -28.55 18.76 20.57
C VAL A 607 -29.55 17.62 20.78
N GLY A 608 -29.04 16.39 20.88
CA GLY A 608 -29.82 15.20 21.19
C GLY A 608 -29.39 14.53 22.49
N LEU A 609 -30.30 13.85 23.17
CA LEU A 609 -30.01 13.03 24.35
C LEU A 609 -30.02 11.55 23.95
N ILE A 610 -28.91 10.85 24.17
CA ILE A 610 -28.79 9.41 23.90
C ILE A 610 -29.59 8.67 24.98
N GLU A 611 -30.76 8.13 24.61
CA GLU A 611 -31.67 7.42 25.52
C GLU A 611 -31.20 5.98 25.77
N SER A 612 -30.76 5.28 24.72
CA SER A 612 -30.26 3.90 24.83
C SER A 612 -29.21 3.61 23.75
N VAL A 613 -28.30 2.68 24.07
CA VAL A 613 -27.20 2.25 23.20
C VAL A 613 -27.17 0.72 23.16
N GLU A 614 -27.36 0.14 21.98
CA GLU A 614 -27.29 -1.30 21.77
C GLU A 614 -26.22 -1.64 20.72
N ARG A 615 -25.58 -2.81 20.82
CA ARG A 615 -24.69 -3.28 19.75
C ARG A 615 -25.48 -3.69 18.52
N HIS A 616 -25.02 -3.29 17.35
CA HIS A 616 -25.72 -3.62 16.11
C HIS A 616 -25.70 -5.14 15.85
N PRO A 617 -26.85 -5.77 15.57
CA PRO A 617 -26.98 -7.24 15.51
C PRO A 617 -26.20 -7.94 14.38
N ASN A 618 -25.72 -7.18 13.39
CA ASN A 618 -25.12 -7.65 12.15
C ASN A 618 -23.83 -6.88 11.82
N ALA A 619 -23.29 -6.08 12.75
CA ALA A 619 -22.12 -5.24 12.53
C ALA A 619 -21.33 -5.02 13.83
N GLU A 620 -20.13 -5.62 13.92
CA GLU A 620 -19.32 -5.62 15.16
C GLU A 620 -18.80 -4.24 15.58
N LYS A 621 -18.78 -3.27 14.67
CA LYS A 621 -18.27 -1.92 14.91
C LYS A 621 -19.35 -0.86 15.10
N LEU A 622 -20.63 -1.23 15.00
CA LEU A 622 -21.72 -0.26 15.06
C LEU A 622 -22.52 -0.38 16.36
N TYR A 623 -22.88 0.76 16.92
CA TYR A 623 -23.99 0.87 17.84
C TYR A 623 -25.30 1.16 17.09
N VAL A 624 -26.41 0.93 17.78
CA VAL A 624 -27.76 1.36 17.42
C VAL A 624 -28.24 2.20 18.60
N GLU A 625 -28.30 3.51 18.40
CA GLU A 625 -28.65 4.48 19.42
C GLU A 625 -30.08 5.01 19.22
N LYS A 626 -30.84 5.11 20.32
CA LYS A 626 -32.07 5.91 20.35
C LYS A 626 -31.74 7.29 20.88
N ILE A 627 -32.01 8.33 20.09
CA ILE A 627 -31.70 9.71 20.47
C ILE A 627 -32.99 10.52 20.54
N ILE A 628 -33.24 11.14 21.70
CA ILE A 628 -34.33 12.08 21.93
C ILE A 628 -33.90 13.47 21.43
N LEU A 629 -34.72 14.04 20.55
CA LEU A 629 -34.59 15.38 19.96
C LEU A 629 -35.72 16.30 20.47
N ALA A 630 -35.88 17.48 19.86
CA ALA A 630 -36.94 18.42 20.19
C ALA A 630 -38.35 17.77 20.20
N ASN A 631 -39.21 18.23 21.11
CA ASN A 631 -40.60 17.77 21.26
C ASN A 631 -40.77 16.27 21.54
N GLY A 632 -39.72 15.59 22.02
CA GLY A 632 -39.76 14.15 22.30
C GLY A 632 -39.65 13.25 21.07
N GLU A 633 -39.22 13.80 19.93
CA GLU A 633 -38.91 13.01 18.73
C GLU A 633 -37.77 12.03 19.02
N ILE A 634 -37.99 10.73 18.86
CA ILE A 634 -36.95 9.70 19.03
C ILE A 634 -36.47 9.21 17.67
N ARG A 635 -35.15 9.28 17.44
CA ARG A 635 -34.51 8.76 16.22
C ARG A 635 -33.62 7.58 16.50
N THR A 636 -33.57 6.65 15.55
CA THR A 636 -32.57 5.58 15.52
C THR A 636 -31.40 6.05 14.70
N ILE A 637 -30.20 6.07 15.29
CA ILE A 637 -28.95 6.37 14.60
C ILE A 637 -28.02 5.16 14.78
N CYS A 638 -27.20 4.84 13.78
CA CYS A 638 -26.14 3.85 13.96
C CYS A 638 -24.79 4.53 13.86
N SER A 639 -24.02 4.54 14.95
CA SER A 639 -22.68 5.12 14.97
C SER A 639 -21.57 4.05 14.94
N GLY A 640 -20.39 4.44 14.46
CA GLY A 640 -19.18 3.59 14.45
C GLY A 640 -18.40 3.58 15.76
N LEU A 641 -19.01 3.90 16.90
CA LEU A 641 -18.30 4.23 18.14
C LEU A 641 -17.87 3.00 18.98
N VAL A 642 -18.25 1.77 18.62
CA VAL A 642 -17.92 0.54 19.38
C VAL A 642 -16.42 0.38 19.68
N PRO A 643 -15.48 0.65 18.74
CA PRO A 643 -14.05 0.51 19.03
C PRO A 643 -13.49 1.59 19.97
N TYR A 644 -14.25 2.66 20.23
CA TYR A 644 -13.74 3.89 20.82
C TYR A 644 -14.39 4.25 22.16
N MET A 645 -15.66 3.90 22.37
CA MET A 645 -16.42 4.24 23.58
C MET A 645 -17.30 3.08 24.01
N LYS A 646 -17.41 2.88 25.33
CA LYS A 646 -18.33 1.90 25.90
C LYS A 646 -19.76 2.42 25.95
N GLU A 647 -20.71 1.51 26.03
CA GLU A 647 -22.15 1.80 26.09
C GLU A 647 -22.47 2.79 27.23
N GLU A 648 -21.87 2.60 28.42
CA GLU A 648 -22.12 3.43 29.61
C GLU A 648 -21.51 4.84 29.52
N GLU A 649 -20.59 5.06 28.58
CA GLU A 649 -19.99 6.38 28.34
C GLU A 649 -20.90 7.26 27.45
N LEU A 650 -21.84 6.63 26.73
CA LEU A 650 -22.74 7.27 25.77
C LEU A 650 -24.17 7.43 26.30
N GLU A 651 -24.69 6.41 26.99
CA GLU A 651 -26.06 6.41 27.49
C GLU A 651 -26.31 7.57 28.47
N GLY A 652 -27.42 8.30 28.26
CA GLY A 652 -27.79 9.48 29.03
C GLY A 652 -26.95 10.74 28.75
N ARG A 653 -26.06 10.73 27.74
CA ARG A 653 -25.26 11.91 27.37
C ARG A 653 -25.94 12.76 26.30
N ALA A 654 -25.69 14.07 26.38
CA ALA A 654 -25.99 15.00 25.30
C ALA A 654 -24.96 14.86 24.17
N CYS A 655 -25.42 14.96 22.93
CA CYS A 655 -24.59 14.87 21.71
C CYS A 655 -25.09 15.85 20.65
N VAL A 656 -24.28 16.10 19.61
CA VAL A 656 -24.71 16.89 18.44
C VAL A 656 -25.13 15.96 17.32
N VAL A 657 -26.32 16.18 16.77
CA VAL A 657 -26.94 15.35 15.74
C VAL A 657 -27.13 16.13 14.44
N VAL A 658 -26.77 15.51 13.32
CA VAL A 658 -27.15 15.97 11.97
C VAL A 658 -28.59 15.55 11.68
N LYS A 659 -29.53 16.50 11.78
CA LYS A 659 -30.97 16.21 11.80
C LYS A 659 -31.59 16.06 10.41
N ASN A 660 -31.12 16.78 9.40
CA ASN A 660 -31.73 16.73 8.06
C ASN A 660 -31.06 15.73 7.12
N LEU A 661 -30.29 14.77 7.64
CA LEU A 661 -29.68 13.69 6.85
C LEU A 661 -30.75 12.71 6.35
N LYS A 662 -30.69 12.34 5.07
CA LYS A 662 -31.55 11.30 4.49
C LYS A 662 -31.31 9.96 5.19
N PRO A 663 -32.37 9.24 5.62
CA PRO A 663 -32.21 7.94 6.26
C PRO A 663 -31.48 6.94 5.37
N ALA A 664 -30.62 6.12 5.97
CA ALA A 664 -29.85 5.09 5.28
C ALA A 664 -29.91 3.76 6.03
N LYS A 665 -29.96 2.65 5.30
CA LYS A 665 -29.91 1.31 5.90
C LYS A 665 -28.45 0.88 6.08
N LEU A 666 -28.01 0.79 7.33
CA LEU A 666 -26.71 0.26 7.71
C LEU A 666 -26.92 -1.18 8.18
N ARG A 667 -26.44 -2.15 7.39
CA ARG A 667 -26.50 -3.59 7.70
C ARG A 667 -27.90 -4.10 8.15
N GLY A 668 -28.94 -3.50 7.59
CA GLY A 668 -30.35 -3.85 7.81
C GLY A 668 -31.10 -2.95 8.80
N VAL A 669 -30.41 -2.11 9.58
CA VAL A 669 -31.03 -1.14 10.50
C VAL A 669 -31.07 0.23 9.83
N GLU A 670 -32.19 0.93 9.93
CA GLU A 670 -32.35 2.28 9.39
C GLU A 670 -31.76 3.31 10.36
N SER A 671 -30.78 4.08 9.89
CA SER A 671 -30.17 5.20 10.60
C SER A 671 -30.70 6.51 10.02
N ALA A 672 -31.35 7.32 10.87
CA ALA A 672 -32.04 8.56 10.50
C ALA A 672 -31.31 9.81 11.03
N GLY A 673 -29.98 9.82 10.94
CA GLY A 673 -29.12 10.91 11.36
C GLY A 673 -27.67 10.46 11.54
N MET A 674 -26.86 11.35 12.10
CA MET A 674 -25.44 11.11 12.41
C MET A 674 -25.07 11.86 13.69
N ILE A 675 -24.31 11.23 14.59
CA ILE A 675 -23.74 11.86 15.79
C ILE A 675 -22.37 12.44 15.41
N LEU A 676 -22.08 13.68 15.82
CA LEU A 676 -20.76 14.29 15.60
C LEU A 676 -19.80 13.99 16.75
N VAL A 677 -18.59 13.57 16.40
CA VAL A 677 -17.49 13.34 17.35
C VAL A 677 -16.24 14.09 16.91
N ALA A 678 -15.44 14.56 17.88
CA ALA A 678 -14.14 15.16 17.62
C ALA A 678 -13.05 14.08 17.57
N GLU A 679 -12.14 14.18 16.62
CA GLU A 679 -11.03 13.26 16.40
C GLU A 679 -9.69 14.01 16.48
N GLU A 680 -8.81 13.57 17.39
CA GLU A 680 -7.43 14.05 17.52
C GLU A 680 -6.49 13.35 16.52
N GLU A 681 -5.40 14.01 16.14
CA GLU A 681 -4.30 13.38 15.39
C GLU A 681 -3.76 12.15 16.16
N GLY A 682 -4.03 10.95 15.63
CA GLY A 682 -3.72 9.68 16.31
C GLY A 682 -4.94 8.79 16.57
N GLY A 683 -6.15 9.20 16.20
CA GLY A 683 -7.35 8.34 16.11
C GLY A 683 -8.12 8.17 17.43
N LYS A 684 -7.90 9.05 18.42
CA LYS A 684 -8.73 9.13 19.62
C LYS A 684 -9.97 9.97 19.34
N LEU A 685 -11.13 9.45 19.72
CA LEU A 685 -12.42 10.13 19.58
C LEU A 685 -12.90 10.72 20.91
N GLU A 686 -13.53 11.88 20.85
CA GLU A 686 -14.25 12.52 21.94
C GLU A 686 -15.68 12.86 21.49
N LEU A 687 -16.66 12.49 22.30
CA LEU A 687 -18.05 12.88 22.07
C LEU A 687 -18.20 14.38 22.29
N ILE A 688 -18.74 15.10 21.30
CA ILE A 688 -19.06 16.52 21.45
C ILE A 688 -20.30 16.63 22.34
N MET A 689 -20.12 17.08 23.58
CA MET A 689 -21.18 17.19 24.59
C MET A 689 -21.58 18.65 24.82
N PRO A 690 -22.68 19.14 24.21
CA PRO A 690 -23.17 20.50 24.40
C PRO A 690 -23.74 20.67 25.82
N PRO A 691 -23.47 21.78 26.52
CA PRO A 691 -24.08 22.08 27.82
C PRO A 691 -25.49 22.68 27.67
N ALA A 692 -26.35 22.03 26.88
CA ALA A 692 -27.69 22.49 26.57
C ALA A 692 -28.68 21.30 26.53
N PRO A 693 -29.99 21.52 26.77
CA PRO A 693 -30.98 20.45 26.72
C PRO A 693 -31.16 19.90 25.29
N ALA A 694 -31.69 18.67 25.20
CA ALA A 694 -32.09 18.10 23.91
C ALA A 694 -33.13 19.01 23.23
N GLY A 695 -32.99 19.18 21.92
CA GLY A 695 -33.80 20.09 21.13
C GLY A 695 -33.21 21.49 20.94
N THR A 696 -32.13 21.84 21.64
CA THR A 696 -31.44 23.12 21.40
C THR A 696 -30.77 23.11 20.01
N PRO A 697 -31.02 24.11 19.14
CA PRO A 697 -30.35 24.23 17.85
C PRO A 697 -28.86 24.55 17.99
N VAL A 698 -28.02 23.94 17.17
CA VAL A 698 -26.60 24.31 17.02
C VAL A 698 -26.45 25.17 15.76
N GLN A 699 -25.97 26.40 15.94
CA GLN A 699 -25.93 27.44 14.92
C GLN A 699 -24.51 27.73 14.45
N PHE A 700 -24.35 28.26 13.24
CA PHE A 700 -23.05 28.69 12.73
C PHE A 700 -22.91 30.21 12.89
N LYS A 701 -21.84 30.66 13.54
CA LYS A 701 -21.59 32.08 13.79
C LYS A 701 -21.56 32.88 12.49
N GLY A 702 -22.45 33.87 12.40
CA GLY A 702 -22.56 34.75 11.23
C GLY A 702 -23.34 34.16 10.04
N ILE A 703 -23.97 32.99 10.20
CA ILE A 703 -24.85 32.39 9.17
C ILE A 703 -26.28 32.37 9.70
N THR A 704 -27.21 32.86 8.90
CA THR A 704 -28.65 32.74 9.18
C THR A 704 -29.15 31.41 8.61
N PRO A 705 -29.69 30.49 9.43
CA PRO A 705 -30.22 29.22 8.94
C PRO A 705 -31.40 29.43 7.99
N ASN A 706 -31.52 28.58 6.98
CA ASN A 706 -32.72 28.48 6.16
C ASN A 706 -33.90 28.04 7.03
N SER A 707 -35.06 28.68 6.88
CA SER A 707 -36.26 28.36 7.65
C SER A 707 -36.85 27.00 7.30
N GLN A 708 -36.56 26.47 6.09
CA GLN A 708 -36.96 25.14 5.63
C GLN A 708 -35.81 24.48 4.84
N PRO A 709 -34.78 23.98 5.55
CA PRO A 709 -33.64 23.36 4.89
C PRO A 709 -34.03 21.98 4.30
N PRO A 710 -33.52 21.62 3.12
CA PRO A 710 -33.84 20.37 2.46
C PRO A 710 -33.23 19.16 3.21
N ALA A 711 -33.71 17.96 2.89
CA ALA A 711 -33.03 16.73 3.31
C ALA A 711 -31.73 16.55 2.52
N ILE A 712 -30.62 16.34 3.21
CA ILE A 712 -29.27 16.24 2.64
C ILE A 712 -28.81 14.78 2.60
N SER A 713 -28.06 14.41 1.57
CA SER A 713 -27.34 13.13 1.50
C SER A 713 -26.07 13.17 2.33
N ILE A 714 -25.53 11.99 2.65
CA ILE A 714 -24.26 11.85 3.37
C ILE A 714 -23.09 12.43 2.58
N ASP A 715 -23.13 12.31 1.24
CA ASP A 715 -22.12 12.89 0.36
C ASP A 715 -22.17 14.43 0.37
N GLU A 716 -23.37 15.02 0.41
CA GLU A 716 -23.54 16.48 0.59
C GLU A 716 -22.97 16.93 1.95
N PHE A 717 -23.27 16.19 3.02
CA PHE A 717 -22.76 16.49 4.36
C PHE A 717 -21.22 16.46 4.43
N PHE A 718 -20.57 15.44 3.84
CA PHE A 718 -19.10 15.32 3.85
C PHE A 718 -18.37 16.38 3.01
N THR A 719 -19.08 17.23 2.26
CA THR A 719 -18.48 18.44 1.68
C THR A 719 -18.19 19.54 2.71
N VAL A 720 -18.80 19.47 3.91
CA VAL A 720 -18.60 20.43 4.99
C VAL A 720 -17.34 20.08 5.78
N GLN A 721 -16.39 21.01 5.85
CA GLN A 721 -15.17 20.85 6.64
C GLN A 721 -15.44 21.16 8.11
N LEU A 722 -15.62 20.13 8.93
CA LEU A 722 -15.76 20.26 10.38
C LEU A 722 -14.40 20.04 11.07
N THR A 723 -14.00 20.99 11.91
CA THR A 723 -12.69 20.99 12.60
C THR A 723 -12.79 21.47 14.03
N VAL A 724 -11.83 21.07 14.87
CA VAL A 724 -11.61 21.61 16.20
C VAL A 724 -10.37 22.49 16.17
N LYS A 725 -10.46 23.71 16.71
CA LYS A 725 -9.32 24.62 16.90
C LYS A 725 -9.37 25.23 18.30
N LYS A 726 -8.32 25.03 19.09
CA LYS A 726 -8.23 25.47 20.49
C LYS A 726 -9.45 25.03 21.32
N GLY A 727 -9.92 23.80 21.06
CA GLY A 727 -11.07 23.19 21.72
C GLY A 727 -12.45 23.73 21.29
N ALA A 728 -12.54 24.67 20.35
CA ALA A 728 -13.81 25.13 19.78
C ALA A 728 -14.08 24.45 18.42
N VAL A 729 -15.35 24.18 18.11
CA VAL A 729 -15.77 23.47 16.89
C VAL A 729 -16.13 24.45 15.78
N TYR A 730 -15.71 24.18 14.55
CA TYR A 730 -15.93 25.01 13.36
C TYR A 730 -16.46 24.20 12.18
N ALA A 731 -17.36 24.78 11.38
CA ALA A 731 -17.78 24.28 10.07
C ALA A 731 -17.41 25.28 8.98
N ASN A 732 -16.61 24.89 7.97
CA ASN A 732 -16.12 25.76 6.90
C ASN A 732 -15.56 27.11 7.43
N GLY A 733 -14.92 27.09 8.59
CA GLY A 733 -14.36 28.28 9.24
C GLY A 733 -15.34 29.09 10.13
N HIS A 734 -16.62 28.74 10.17
CA HIS A 734 -17.61 29.34 11.07
C HIS A 734 -17.69 28.58 12.40
N GLU A 735 -17.53 29.30 13.51
CA GLU A 735 -17.63 28.75 14.88
C GLU A 735 -19.06 28.23 15.14
N LEU A 736 -19.19 27.02 15.68
CA LEU A 736 -20.48 26.46 16.09
C LEU A 736 -20.87 27.04 17.45
N LEU A 737 -22.12 27.46 17.56
CA LEU A 737 -22.71 28.05 18.75
C LEU A 737 -23.89 27.20 19.22
N VAL A 738 -24.01 26.99 20.53
CA VAL A 738 -25.18 26.42 21.19
C VAL A 738 -25.65 27.42 22.24
N ASP A 739 -26.91 27.83 22.19
CA ASP A 739 -27.47 28.90 23.04
C ASP A 739 -26.59 30.17 23.05
N GLY A 740 -26.05 30.56 21.89
CA GLY A 740 -25.19 31.74 21.73
C GLY A 740 -23.76 31.61 22.25
N HIS A 741 -23.37 30.45 22.78
CA HIS A 741 -22.02 30.18 23.29
C HIS A 741 -21.25 29.22 22.38
N ALA A 742 -19.93 29.40 22.29
CA ALA A 742 -19.08 28.52 21.50
C ALA A 742 -19.19 27.05 21.96
N LEU A 743 -19.47 26.17 21.01
CA LEU A 743 -19.47 24.73 21.22
C LEU A 743 -18.03 24.25 21.39
N LYS A 744 -17.73 23.67 22.56
CA LYS A 744 -16.38 23.27 22.95
C LYS A 744 -16.28 21.78 23.25
N VAL A 745 -15.08 21.26 23.05
CA VAL A 745 -14.63 19.92 23.45
C VAL A 745 -13.52 20.04 24.50
N GLN A 746 -13.33 19.01 25.31
CA GLN A 746 -12.46 19.06 26.49
C GLN A 746 -11.10 18.39 26.28
N LYS A 747 -11.04 17.32 25.49
CA LYS A 747 -9.84 16.50 25.30
C LYS A 747 -9.14 16.80 23.98
N VAL A 748 -9.88 17.05 22.91
CA VAL A 748 -9.34 17.36 21.58
C VAL A 748 -9.06 18.86 21.46
N SER A 749 -7.78 19.24 21.44
CA SER A 749 -7.39 20.66 21.33
C SER A 749 -7.36 21.15 19.88
N GLU A 750 -6.89 20.33 18.95
CA GLU A 750 -6.94 20.52 17.50
C GLU A 750 -7.26 19.17 16.83
N GLY A 751 -8.08 19.19 15.77
CA GLY A 751 -8.54 17.94 15.15
C GLY A 751 -9.64 18.11 14.10
N LYS A 752 -10.17 16.99 13.63
CA LYS A 752 -11.35 16.97 12.74
C LYS A 752 -12.60 16.61 13.54
N VAL A 753 -13.76 16.88 12.96
CA VAL A 753 -15.04 16.38 13.48
C VAL A 753 -15.69 15.54 12.39
N SER A 754 -16.17 14.36 12.76
CA SER A 754 -16.72 13.35 11.85
C SER A 754 -18.10 12.89 12.27
#